data_AF-M9WDT8-F1
#
_entry.id   AF-M9WDT8-F1
#
_cell.length_a   1.000
_cell.length_b   1.000
_cell.length_c   1.000
_cell.angle_alpha   90.00
_cell.angle_beta   90.00
_cell.angle_gamma   90.00
#
_symmetry.space_group_name_H-M   'P 1'
#
loop_
_entity.id
_entity.type
_entity.pdbx_description
1 polymer ?
#
loop_
_entity_poly.entity_id
_entity_poly.type
_entity_poly.pdbx_seq_one_letter_code
_entity_poly.pdbx_strand_id
1 'polypeptide(L)'
;MDKNVNKNEIQNQTDKVGQPKNDSDNQQLDEENKLSNHNKTKFLKIFGITGLIAALIATTTITSVAKFCQPKPNKPDTKPDPSPNPDNSDITPSPNPEPNPSPDDDGDSPTPQPQPAPQPQPHPEPVSPTPDFQPQPAPSPDNNEVQIKADIEYMKSIWNDHFKNKRSSIEILQSVEDDFKYVIERTRPEIKNFTIRFEGITDKNQKLGLGKNYKLIITYQNQTFKLHTSNAMYSMKPTILKVIKSFSNPEVNGKILSLLPSENISNYRTIKYEVLQIGYSKVNISLENGLSRTDIQIMNMPREVKKVPSILPREIDSLRKVFSNSQVDKEIDGIKNWDTTMIKSMRYAFNRSSFDGDLSNWDTSNVIDMRGMFTRSTFNNKSIVNWDTSKVKDMSTMFAFNKVFNQDISTKKAIIGNKIYNAWDTSKVKVMDKMFQDATAFNQNITNWDVSNVIRMQRMFYNARLFNQDINTKQVTVGDKTYLAWDIAKVRSIKGMFEEAESFNKDIGNWNISSVVNIFGLFKNAKMFNQDINTKQAIVGKKKYIAWDISNITSLASMFFGAKSFNGNIENWDTLNVKNLNNVFRDAESFNRDISTKSISNISEKSPYIAWNVENLETINYGFYHAKRFNQNLSGWNTLNVNRGRGRRVIWDEGASSWAKENKPCILRERIKGF
;
A
#
# COMPACT_ATOMS: atom_id res chain seq x y z
N MET A 1 -32.64 27.37 -60.82
CA MET A 1 -33.69 26.84 -59.93
C MET A 1 -33.15 26.98 -58.52
N ASP A 2 -33.21 28.17 -57.92
CA ASP A 2 -34.41 28.82 -57.32
C ASP A 2 -34.73 28.16 -55.97
N LYS A 3 -34.92 28.85 -54.83
CA LYS A 3 -34.90 30.27 -54.43
C LYS A 3 -34.54 30.31 -52.92
N ASN A 4 -33.63 31.15 -52.41
CA ASN A 4 -33.74 32.57 -52.01
C ASN A 4 -34.47 32.88 -50.67
N VAL A 5 -33.74 33.53 -49.74
CA VAL A 5 -34.04 34.84 -49.06
C VAL A 5 -34.47 34.91 -47.55
N ASN A 6 -34.00 36.01 -46.92
CA ASN A 6 -34.21 36.62 -45.58
C ASN A 6 -33.62 35.91 -44.32
N LYS A 7 -32.75 36.50 -43.49
CA LYS A 7 -32.11 37.86 -43.32
C LYS A 7 -32.91 38.95 -42.55
N ASN A 8 -32.15 39.77 -41.79
CA ASN A 8 -32.46 40.94 -40.93
C ASN A 8 -32.81 40.60 -39.45
N GLU A 9 -32.42 41.34 -38.40
CA GLU A 9 -31.73 42.65 -38.17
C GLU A 9 -30.51 42.48 -37.21
N ILE A 10 -29.38 43.24 -37.17
CA ILE A 10 -29.13 44.70 -37.08
C ILE A 10 -29.45 45.21 -35.62
N GLN A 11 -28.59 45.89 -34.83
CA GLN A 11 -27.48 46.83 -35.12
C GLN A 11 -26.45 47.06 -33.99
N ASN A 12 -25.32 47.69 -34.38
CA ASN A 12 -24.44 48.65 -33.65
C ASN A 12 -23.23 48.23 -32.78
N GLN A 13 -22.23 49.11 -32.84
CA GLN A 13 -20.81 48.97 -32.46
C GLN A 13 -20.37 50.05 -31.44
N THR A 14 -19.07 50.03 -31.06
CA THR A 14 -18.25 51.17 -30.58
C THR A 14 -18.61 51.78 -29.20
N ASP A 15 -17.70 52.35 -28.39
CA ASP A 15 -16.26 52.63 -28.58
C ASP A 15 -15.46 52.66 -27.24
N LYS A 16 -14.17 53.01 -27.32
CA LYS A 16 -13.15 53.20 -26.25
C LYS A 16 -13.55 54.12 -25.08
N VAL A 17 -12.83 53.99 -23.94
CA VAL A 17 -12.00 55.01 -23.24
C VAL A 17 -11.83 54.68 -21.74
N GLY A 18 -10.63 54.88 -21.16
CA GLY A 18 -10.43 54.98 -19.70
C GLY A 18 -9.07 54.48 -19.17
N GLN A 19 -8.15 55.39 -18.84
CA GLN A 19 -6.96 55.09 -18.02
C GLN A 19 -7.33 54.97 -16.52
N PRO A 20 -6.40 54.57 -15.61
CA PRO A 20 -5.55 55.60 -14.99
C PRO A 20 -4.02 55.41 -15.15
N LYS A 21 -3.32 56.51 -14.87
CA LYS A 21 -1.85 56.69 -14.75
C LYS A 21 -1.30 55.96 -13.50
N ASN A 22 -0.04 55.47 -13.47
CA ASN A 22 1.20 56.22 -13.15
C ASN A 22 1.06 56.96 -11.79
N ASP A 23 1.92 56.84 -10.78
CA ASP A 23 3.38 56.56 -10.66
C ASP A 23 3.68 55.72 -9.38
N SER A 24 4.89 55.34 -8.92
CA SER A 24 6.31 55.51 -9.33
C SER A 24 7.18 54.33 -8.80
N ASP A 25 8.51 54.42 -8.96
CA ASP A 25 9.57 53.70 -8.23
C ASP A 25 10.07 52.33 -8.77
N ASN A 26 10.76 52.43 -9.91
CA ASN A 26 12.07 51.78 -10.15
C ASN A 26 13.02 51.96 -8.94
N GLN A 27 14.06 51.16 -8.66
CA GLN A 27 14.98 50.31 -9.45
C GLN A 27 15.45 49.12 -8.53
N GLN A 28 15.83 47.91 -9.00
CA GLN A 28 17.16 47.56 -9.57
C GLN A 28 18.33 47.91 -8.61
N LEU A 29 19.33 47.08 -8.26
CA LEU A 29 19.96 45.89 -8.84
C LEU A 29 20.63 44.99 -7.76
N ASP A 30 20.73 43.68 -8.08
CA ASP A 30 21.89 42.77 -8.07
C ASP A 30 22.82 42.46 -6.85
N GLU A 31 23.14 41.15 -6.81
CA GLU A 31 24.42 40.46 -6.53
C GLU A 31 25.15 40.43 -5.15
N GLU A 32 25.55 39.19 -4.82
CA GLU A 32 26.65 38.68 -3.97
C GLU A 32 27.18 39.49 -2.75
N ASN A 33 27.26 38.92 -1.53
CA ASN A 33 28.32 37.96 -1.16
C ASN A 33 28.18 37.37 0.27
N LYS A 34 28.52 36.07 0.41
CA LYS A 34 29.37 35.38 1.42
C LYS A 34 29.36 35.68 2.96
N LEU A 35 29.68 34.60 3.70
CA LEU A 35 30.12 34.49 5.13
C LEU A 35 29.05 34.82 6.22
N SER A 36 29.07 34.25 7.43
CA SER A 36 29.65 32.99 7.95
C SER A 36 29.03 32.62 9.32
N ASN A 37 29.35 31.43 9.83
CA ASN A 37 29.36 31.02 11.24
C ASN A 37 28.05 31.07 12.07
N HIS A 38 27.52 29.93 12.50
CA HIS A 38 27.95 29.16 13.69
C HIS A 38 27.61 29.88 15.02
N ASN A 39 26.51 29.47 15.65
CA ASN A 39 26.22 29.83 17.04
C ASN A 39 26.07 28.55 17.88
N LYS A 40 26.83 28.48 18.97
CA LYS A 40 27.05 27.26 19.76
C LYS A 40 27.11 27.61 21.25
N THR A 41 26.42 26.79 22.05
CA THR A 41 26.67 26.51 23.49
C THR A 41 26.38 27.56 24.60
N LYS A 42 25.44 27.14 25.49
CA LYS A 42 25.53 27.05 26.98
C LYS A 42 25.75 28.31 27.85
N PHE A 43 24.92 28.44 28.89
CA PHE A 43 25.18 28.14 30.34
C PHE A 43 23.78 27.98 31.02
N LEU A 44 23.44 26.98 31.86
CA LEU A 44 23.83 26.67 33.26
C LEU A 44 23.62 27.85 34.24
N LYS A 45 23.04 27.73 35.47
CA LYS A 45 22.43 26.59 36.22
C LYS A 45 21.85 27.11 37.57
N ILE A 46 20.71 26.59 38.06
CA ILE A 46 20.28 26.53 39.52
C ILE A 46 20.08 27.92 40.22
N PHE A 47 19.39 28.17 41.35
CA PHE A 47 18.55 27.46 42.36
C PHE A 47 17.11 28.10 42.36
N GLY A 48 16.13 27.78 43.22
CA GLY A 48 15.97 26.73 44.23
C GLY A 48 14.57 26.68 44.89
N ILE A 49 14.21 25.48 45.37
CA ILE A 49 13.50 25.14 46.63
C ILE A 49 12.41 26.08 47.18
N THR A 50 11.16 25.63 47.13
CA THR A 50 10.31 25.34 48.31
C THR A 50 9.08 24.54 47.87
N GLY A 51 8.44 23.82 48.79
CA GLY A 51 7.25 23.03 48.47
C GLY A 51 6.31 22.86 49.65
N LEU A 52 5.28 22.05 49.42
CA LEU A 52 4.28 21.52 50.37
C LEU A 52 3.13 22.44 50.83
N ILE A 53 1.92 21.89 50.58
CA ILE A 53 0.65 22.04 51.32
C ILE A 53 -0.12 23.36 51.14
N ALA A 54 -1.17 23.29 50.32
CA ALA A 54 -2.53 23.59 50.78
C ALA A 54 -3.54 22.78 49.96
N ALA A 55 -4.21 21.81 50.59
CA ALA A 55 -5.43 21.24 50.02
C ALA A 55 -6.56 22.27 50.21
N LEU A 56 -7.24 22.67 49.14
CA LEU A 56 -8.56 23.28 49.26
C LEU A 56 -9.60 22.43 48.53
N ILE A 57 -10.66 22.15 49.28
CA ILE A 57 -11.77 21.30 48.89
C ILE A 57 -12.59 22.03 47.82
N ALA A 58 -12.63 21.47 46.61
CA ALA A 58 -13.67 21.75 45.63
C ALA A 58 -14.51 20.48 45.44
N THR A 59 -15.22 20.05 46.48
CA THR A 59 -16.37 19.14 46.35
C THR A 59 -17.53 19.89 45.69
N THR A 60 -17.39 20.23 44.41
CA THR A 60 -18.55 20.42 43.55
C THR A 60 -19.14 19.05 43.28
N THR A 61 -20.14 18.71 44.09
CA THR A 61 -21.03 17.58 43.85
C THR A 61 -21.61 17.66 42.45
N ILE A 62 -21.18 16.77 41.56
CA ILE A 62 -21.86 16.54 40.27
C ILE A 62 -23.15 15.77 40.57
N THR A 63 -24.12 16.48 41.17
CA THR A 63 -25.47 16.00 41.46
C THR A 63 -26.47 16.71 40.55
N SER A 64 -26.26 16.56 39.26
CA SER A 64 -27.15 16.91 38.14
C SER A 64 -26.42 16.39 36.89
N VAL A 65 -26.83 15.31 36.21
CA VAL A 65 -28.22 15.01 35.81
C VAL A 65 -28.61 13.58 36.20
N ALA A 66 -29.49 13.46 37.20
CA ALA A 66 -30.24 12.25 37.47
C ALA A 66 -31.72 12.58 37.68
N LYS A 67 -32.39 13.05 36.62
CA LYS A 67 -33.86 13.04 36.56
C LYS A 67 -34.32 11.58 36.40
N PHE A 68 -34.26 10.84 37.50
CA PHE A 68 -34.82 9.49 37.58
C PHE A 68 -36.31 9.56 37.26
N CYS A 69 -36.75 8.72 36.31
CA CYS A 69 -38.16 8.38 36.17
C CYS A 69 -38.58 7.60 37.43
N GLN A 70 -39.24 8.27 38.37
CA GLN A 70 -39.86 7.57 39.49
C GLN A 70 -40.98 6.65 38.95
N PRO A 71 -41.03 5.36 39.36
CA PRO A 71 -42.23 4.57 39.13
C PRO A 71 -43.37 5.18 39.96
N LYS A 72 -44.54 5.39 39.35
CA LYS A 72 -45.75 5.70 40.11
C LYS A 72 -46.06 4.52 41.05
N PRO A 73 -46.51 4.77 42.30
CA PRO A 73 -46.94 3.68 43.17
C PRO A 73 -48.19 3.01 42.60
N ASN A 74 -48.12 1.69 42.38
CA ASN A 74 -49.29 0.89 42.07
C ASN A 74 -50.15 0.70 43.33
N LYS A 75 -51.47 0.69 43.16
CA LYS A 75 -52.39 0.20 44.19
C LYS A 75 -52.18 -1.32 44.41
N PRO A 76 -52.48 -1.83 45.62
CA PRO A 76 -52.32 -3.25 45.91
C PRO A 76 -53.51 -4.06 45.38
N ASP A 77 -53.23 -5.06 44.54
CA ASP A 77 -54.16 -6.16 44.28
C ASP A 77 -53.75 -7.39 45.10
N THR A 78 -54.75 -8.20 45.43
CA THR A 78 -54.75 -9.15 46.55
C THR A 78 -54.15 -10.52 46.24
N LYS A 79 -53.32 -11.00 47.19
CA LYS A 79 -53.01 -12.38 47.67
C LYS A 79 -53.00 -13.61 46.72
N PRO A 80 -52.25 -14.68 47.09
CA PRO A 80 -51.70 -15.64 46.12
C PRO A 80 -52.25 -17.08 46.25
N ASP A 81 -51.52 -18.01 45.62
CA ASP A 81 -51.33 -19.44 45.94
C ASP A 81 -52.16 -20.46 45.12
N PRO A 82 -51.72 -21.74 44.96
CA PRO A 82 -50.38 -22.33 45.17
C PRO A 82 -49.79 -23.04 43.93
N SER A 83 -48.55 -23.53 44.07
CA SER A 83 -47.96 -24.57 43.21
C SER A 83 -48.62 -25.95 43.43
N PRO A 84 -48.31 -26.95 42.59
CA PRO A 84 -47.54 -28.06 43.18
C PRO A 84 -46.40 -28.60 42.31
N ASN A 85 -45.48 -29.24 43.01
CA ASN A 85 -44.35 -30.09 42.61
C ASN A 85 -44.16 -31.07 43.80
N PRO A 86 -43.41 -32.20 43.76
CA PRO A 86 -42.89 -33.00 42.65
C PRO A 86 -43.36 -34.48 42.71
N ASP A 87 -42.90 -35.34 41.78
CA ASP A 87 -42.31 -36.67 42.07
C ASP A 87 -41.77 -37.29 40.75
N ASN A 88 -40.49 -37.70 40.68
CA ASN A 88 -39.96 -39.08 40.80
C ASN A 88 -40.32 -40.01 39.60
N SER A 89 -39.42 -40.86 39.08
CA SER A 89 -38.07 -41.26 39.51
C SER A 89 -37.20 -41.84 38.36
N ASP A 90 -35.93 -42.13 38.70
CA ASP A 90 -35.12 -43.28 38.25
C ASP A 90 -34.05 -43.20 37.12
N ILE A 91 -32.81 -43.30 37.61
CA ILE A 91 -31.76 -44.28 37.28
C ILE A 91 -30.89 -44.06 36.01
N THR A 92 -29.58 -44.04 36.28
CA THR A 92 -28.41 -44.02 35.37
C THR A 92 -27.86 -45.46 35.18
N PRO A 93 -26.75 -45.75 34.43
CA PRO A 93 -25.85 -44.90 33.66
C PRO A 93 -25.49 -45.41 32.22
N SER A 94 -24.63 -44.63 31.55
CA SER A 94 -23.62 -45.00 30.51
C SER A 94 -23.13 -46.47 30.47
N PRO A 95 -22.64 -47.01 29.32
CA PRO A 95 -21.64 -46.32 28.48
C PRO A 95 -21.65 -46.53 26.94
N ASN A 96 -20.78 -45.75 26.30
CA ASN A 96 -20.30 -45.89 24.92
C ASN A 96 -19.65 -47.27 24.68
N PRO A 97 -19.78 -47.87 23.49
CA PRO A 97 -18.57 -48.03 22.67
C PRO A 97 -18.78 -47.95 21.14
N GLU A 98 -17.87 -47.23 20.48
CA GLU A 98 -17.36 -47.55 19.14
C GLU A 98 -16.11 -48.46 19.27
N PRO A 99 -15.56 -49.07 18.19
CA PRO A 99 -16.10 -49.28 16.83
C PRO A 99 -15.99 -50.76 16.38
N ASN A 100 -16.53 -51.11 15.21
CA ASN A 100 -15.95 -52.18 14.37
C ASN A 100 -16.39 -52.04 12.88
N PRO A 101 -15.69 -52.68 11.92
CA PRO A 101 -15.69 -52.26 10.51
C PRO A 101 -16.46 -53.22 9.58
N SER A 102 -16.39 -52.97 8.27
CA SER A 102 -16.67 -53.97 7.23
C SER A 102 -15.72 -53.77 6.03
N PRO A 103 -15.51 -54.81 5.21
CA PRO A 103 -14.31 -54.96 4.37
C PRO A 103 -14.62 -54.84 2.86
N ASP A 104 -13.69 -55.35 2.04
CA ASP A 104 -13.79 -55.61 0.59
C ASP A 104 -13.67 -54.36 -0.33
N ASP A 105 -12.90 -54.35 -1.44
CA ASP A 105 -11.82 -55.25 -1.85
C ASP A 105 -10.89 -54.58 -2.89
N ASP A 106 -9.68 -55.13 -3.05
CA ASP A 106 -8.67 -55.06 -4.13
C ASP A 106 -8.62 -53.90 -5.18
N GLY A 107 -7.40 -53.38 -5.38
CA GLY A 107 -7.06 -52.37 -6.39
C GLY A 107 -5.56 -52.08 -6.51
N ASP A 108 -4.78 -53.09 -6.87
CA ASP A 108 -3.31 -53.13 -6.81
C ASP A 108 -2.57 -52.15 -7.76
N SER A 109 -1.68 -51.29 -7.22
CA SER A 109 -0.47 -50.76 -7.91
C SER A 109 0.42 -49.90 -6.98
N PRO A 110 1.76 -49.93 -7.15
CA PRO A 110 2.68 -49.74 -6.03
C PRO A 110 3.09 -48.29 -5.72
N THR A 111 3.25 -48.01 -4.43
CA THR A 111 4.00 -46.86 -3.92
C THR A 111 5.51 -47.05 -4.07
N PRO A 112 6.28 -46.01 -4.42
CA PRO A 112 7.74 -46.11 -4.52
C PRO A 112 8.39 -46.14 -3.14
N GLN A 113 9.14 -47.20 -2.84
CA GLN A 113 10.04 -47.25 -1.68
C GLN A 113 11.25 -46.30 -1.83
N PRO A 114 11.84 -45.82 -0.72
CA PRO A 114 12.95 -44.87 -0.75
C PRO A 114 14.24 -45.52 -1.30
N GLN A 115 14.92 -44.81 -2.20
CA GLN A 115 16.22 -45.26 -2.73
C GLN A 115 17.30 -45.25 -1.64
N PRO A 116 18.20 -46.25 -1.60
CA PRO A 116 19.35 -46.25 -0.69
C PRO A 116 20.40 -45.21 -1.12
N ALA A 117 21.15 -44.70 -0.14
CA ALA A 117 22.27 -43.81 -0.39
C ALA A 117 23.38 -44.52 -1.20
N PRO A 118 24.04 -43.85 -2.16
CA PRO A 118 25.10 -44.46 -2.95
C PRO A 118 26.35 -44.68 -2.08
N GLN A 119 26.79 -45.94 -1.98
CA GLN A 119 28.09 -46.29 -1.40
C GLN A 119 29.24 -45.98 -2.38
N PRO A 120 30.46 -45.70 -1.86
CA PRO A 120 31.58 -45.23 -2.68
C PRO A 120 32.18 -46.34 -3.55
N GLN A 121 32.59 -45.99 -4.77
CA GLN A 121 33.38 -46.88 -5.63
C GLN A 121 34.86 -46.91 -5.20
N PRO A 122 35.58 -48.02 -5.48
CA PRO A 122 36.90 -48.28 -4.92
C PRO A 122 38.03 -47.43 -5.54
N HIS A 123 39.04 -47.17 -4.72
CA HIS A 123 40.32 -46.56 -5.14
C HIS A 123 41.09 -47.48 -6.10
N PRO A 124 41.70 -46.92 -7.17
CA PRO A 124 42.90 -47.47 -7.77
C PRO A 124 44.13 -47.10 -6.92
N GLU A 125 44.99 -48.08 -6.64
CA GLU A 125 46.31 -47.89 -6.02
C GLU A 125 47.35 -47.34 -7.04
N PRO A 126 48.55 -46.89 -6.59
CA PRO A 126 49.22 -45.75 -7.22
C PRO A 126 50.06 -46.09 -8.45
N VAL A 127 50.12 -45.13 -9.38
CA VAL A 127 51.13 -45.05 -10.43
C VAL A 127 51.97 -43.77 -10.22
N SER A 128 53.26 -43.89 -10.51
CA SER A 128 54.37 -43.00 -10.14
C SER A 128 54.34 -41.61 -10.86
N PRO A 129 55.29 -40.68 -10.59
CA PRO A 129 55.00 -39.24 -10.58
C PRO A 129 54.76 -38.58 -11.94
N THR A 130 54.05 -37.46 -11.86
CA THR A 130 53.78 -36.49 -12.94
C THR A 130 55.04 -36.04 -13.69
N PRO A 131 55.00 -35.91 -15.03
CA PRO A 131 55.87 -35.00 -15.76
C PRO A 131 55.52 -33.55 -15.42
N ASP A 132 56.49 -32.64 -15.52
CA ASP A 132 56.31 -31.21 -15.27
C ASP A 132 55.12 -30.62 -16.03
N PHE A 133 54.21 -29.97 -15.29
CA PHE A 133 53.29 -28.99 -15.87
C PHE A 133 54.08 -27.73 -16.24
N GLN A 134 54.68 -27.76 -17.44
CA GLN A 134 55.01 -26.53 -18.16
C GLN A 134 53.74 -25.66 -18.23
N PRO A 135 53.78 -24.37 -17.85
CA PRO A 135 52.63 -23.49 -18.05
C PRO A 135 52.29 -23.44 -19.53
N GLN A 136 51.00 -23.49 -19.87
CA GLN A 136 50.59 -23.31 -21.27
C GLN A 136 51.17 -21.98 -21.79
N PRO A 137 51.75 -21.95 -23.00
CA PRO A 137 52.27 -20.71 -23.55
C PRO A 137 51.14 -19.69 -23.65
N ALA A 138 51.46 -18.43 -23.33
CA ALA A 138 50.54 -17.33 -23.55
C ALA A 138 50.03 -17.33 -25.00
N PRO A 139 48.78 -16.87 -25.25
CA PRO A 139 48.26 -16.77 -26.62
C PRO A 139 49.27 -16.05 -27.52
N SER A 140 49.47 -16.54 -28.74
CA SER A 140 50.36 -15.89 -29.70
C SER A 140 49.96 -14.42 -29.91
N PRO A 141 50.90 -13.52 -30.25
CA PRO A 141 50.59 -12.12 -30.51
C PRO A 141 49.45 -11.92 -31.52
N ASP A 142 49.39 -12.76 -32.56
CA ASP A 142 48.33 -12.76 -33.58
C ASP A 142 46.93 -13.04 -32.99
N ASN A 143 46.79 -14.01 -32.07
CA ASN A 143 45.50 -14.34 -31.46
C ASN A 143 44.96 -13.17 -30.62
N ASN A 144 45.83 -12.42 -29.94
CA ASN A 144 45.41 -11.21 -29.23
C ASN A 144 44.98 -10.10 -30.20
N GLU A 145 45.71 -9.86 -31.29
CA GLU A 145 45.35 -8.77 -32.22
C GLU A 145 44.06 -9.06 -32.99
N VAL A 146 43.81 -10.32 -33.37
CA VAL A 146 42.54 -10.76 -33.98
C VAL A 146 41.37 -10.58 -33.01
N GLN A 147 41.54 -10.96 -31.74
CA GLN A 147 40.50 -10.79 -30.73
C GLN A 147 40.19 -9.30 -30.48
N ILE A 148 41.21 -8.45 -30.35
CA ILE A 148 41.03 -7.00 -30.17
C ILE A 148 40.27 -6.38 -31.36
N LYS A 149 40.57 -6.79 -32.60
CA LYS A 149 39.84 -6.33 -33.79
C LYS A 149 38.36 -6.76 -33.75
N ALA A 150 38.08 -8.02 -33.39
CA ALA A 150 36.71 -8.50 -33.24
C ALA A 150 35.92 -7.75 -32.15
N ASP A 151 36.57 -7.39 -31.05
CA ASP A 151 35.97 -6.63 -29.94
C ASP A 151 35.71 -5.17 -30.32
N ILE A 152 36.58 -4.56 -31.14
CA ILE A 152 36.36 -3.21 -31.71
C ILE A 152 35.20 -3.21 -32.70
N GLU A 153 35.10 -4.20 -33.59
CA GLU A 153 33.94 -4.31 -34.50
C GLU A 153 32.63 -4.58 -33.75
N TYR A 154 32.68 -5.34 -32.65
CA TYR A 154 31.54 -5.50 -31.76
C TYR A 154 31.11 -4.19 -31.10
N MET A 155 32.04 -3.39 -30.57
CA MET A 155 31.71 -2.06 -30.03
C MET A 155 31.14 -1.13 -31.11
N LYS A 156 31.65 -1.18 -32.34
CA LYS A 156 31.10 -0.45 -33.49
C LYS A 156 29.67 -0.90 -33.84
N SER A 157 29.37 -2.20 -33.84
CA SER A 157 28.01 -2.69 -34.11
C SER A 157 27.04 -2.23 -33.04
N ILE A 158 27.36 -2.41 -31.75
CA ILE A 158 26.55 -1.90 -30.63
C ILE A 158 26.25 -0.40 -30.78
N TRP A 159 27.23 0.41 -31.16
CA TRP A 159 27.01 1.84 -31.40
C TRP A 159 26.04 2.11 -32.55
N ASN A 160 26.25 1.46 -33.70
CA ASN A 160 25.37 1.62 -34.86
C ASN A 160 23.93 1.13 -34.58
N ASP A 161 23.79 0.04 -33.82
CA ASP A 161 22.51 -0.62 -33.56
C ASP A 161 21.70 0.05 -32.44
N HIS A 162 22.35 0.60 -31.40
CA HIS A 162 21.64 1.13 -30.23
C HIS A 162 21.74 2.66 -30.06
N PHE A 163 22.76 3.32 -30.64
CA PHE A 163 23.08 4.73 -30.33
C PHE A 163 23.00 5.66 -31.56
N LYS A 164 23.65 5.32 -32.67
CA LYS A 164 23.70 6.16 -33.88
C LYS A 164 22.28 6.45 -34.40
N ASN A 165 21.95 7.73 -34.60
CA ASN A 165 20.60 8.24 -34.94
C ASN A 165 19.49 7.92 -33.93
N LYS A 166 19.78 7.34 -32.75
CA LYS A 166 18.78 6.80 -31.81
C LYS A 166 18.79 7.46 -30.42
N ARG A 167 19.59 8.52 -30.23
CA ARG A 167 19.68 9.34 -29.01
C ARG A 167 18.95 10.68 -29.17
N SER A 168 18.35 11.17 -28.08
CA SER A 168 17.58 12.39 -28.01
C SER A 168 18.44 13.61 -27.62
N SER A 169 18.10 14.75 -28.21
CA SER A 169 18.74 16.06 -28.00
C SER A 169 18.73 16.57 -26.56
N ILE A 170 17.94 15.97 -25.66
CA ILE A 170 17.88 16.34 -24.24
C ILE A 170 18.78 15.51 -23.33
N GLU A 171 19.34 14.40 -23.82
CA GLU A 171 20.23 13.56 -23.04
C GLU A 171 21.56 14.26 -22.74
N ILE A 172 22.11 13.96 -21.57
CA ILE A 172 23.43 14.44 -21.14
C ILE A 172 24.50 13.54 -21.74
N LEU A 173 25.60 14.12 -22.23
CA LEU A 173 26.70 13.40 -22.86
C LEU A 173 27.25 12.27 -21.97
N GLN A 174 27.46 12.51 -20.67
CA GLN A 174 27.87 11.44 -19.75
C GLN A 174 26.93 10.22 -19.77
N SER A 175 25.61 10.43 -19.88
CA SER A 175 24.65 9.33 -19.96
C SER A 175 24.83 8.49 -21.23
N VAL A 176 25.29 9.09 -22.33
CA VAL A 176 25.56 8.38 -23.59
C VAL A 176 26.85 7.54 -23.46
N GLU A 177 27.88 8.09 -22.81
CA GLU A 177 29.13 7.34 -22.49
C GLU A 177 28.82 6.14 -21.59
N ASP A 178 28.07 6.40 -20.51
CA ASP A 178 27.70 5.42 -19.48
C ASP A 178 26.78 4.33 -20.02
N ASP A 179 25.82 4.67 -20.89
CA ASP A 179 24.93 3.72 -21.54
C ASP A 179 25.67 2.84 -22.54
N PHE A 180 26.57 3.42 -23.35
CA PHE A 180 27.33 2.65 -24.34
C PHE A 180 28.26 1.66 -23.65
N LYS A 181 28.96 2.12 -22.60
CA LYS A 181 29.73 1.27 -21.71
C LYS A 181 28.88 0.14 -21.11
N TYR A 182 27.74 0.50 -20.53
CA TYR A 182 26.83 -0.44 -19.88
C TYR A 182 26.34 -1.54 -20.83
N VAL A 183 25.93 -1.20 -22.06
CA VAL A 183 25.47 -2.19 -23.04
C VAL A 183 26.59 -3.19 -23.33
N ILE A 184 27.81 -2.72 -23.63
CA ILE A 184 28.97 -3.58 -23.89
C ILE A 184 29.25 -4.50 -22.68
N GLU A 185 29.37 -3.94 -21.47
CA GLU A 185 29.66 -4.71 -20.25
C GLU A 185 28.58 -5.76 -19.93
N ARG A 186 27.32 -5.49 -20.32
CA ARG A 186 26.19 -6.40 -20.07
C ARG A 186 26.04 -7.50 -21.13
N THR A 187 26.27 -7.18 -22.40
CA THR A 187 26.10 -8.10 -23.52
C THR A 187 27.36 -8.90 -23.83
N ARG A 188 28.54 -8.37 -23.47
CA ARG A 188 29.84 -9.00 -23.74
C ARG A 188 30.85 -8.76 -22.61
N PRO A 189 30.67 -9.41 -21.43
CA PRO A 189 31.38 -9.09 -20.19
C PRO A 189 32.90 -9.29 -20.22
N GLU A 190 33.46 -9.96 -21.23
CA GLU A 190 34.89 -10.10 -21.44
C GLU A 190 35.57 -8.79 -21.91
N ILE A 191 34.82 -7.89 -22.57
CA ILE A 191 35.33 -6.59 -23.00
C ILE A 191 35.37 -5.65 -21.78
N LYS A 192 36.53 -5.54 -21.13
CA LYS A 192 36.77 -4.69 -19.95
C LYS A 192 37.89 -3.67 -20.21
N ASN A 193 38.04 -2.70 -19.31
CA ASN A 193 39.15 -1.75 -19.29
C ASN A 193 39.26 -0.83 -20.54
N PHE A 194 38.15 -0.62 -21.27
CA PHE A 194 38.06 0.46 -22.26
C PHE A 194 37.69 1.79 -21.61
N THR A 195 38.16 2.88 -22.20
CA THR A 195 37.75 4.24 -21.84
C THR A 195 36.92 4.86 -22.96
N ILE A 196 35.95 5.69 -22.59
CA ILE A 196 35.10 6.45 -23.49
C ILE A 196 35.19 7.92 -23.09
N ARG A 197 35.29 8.82 -24.08
CA ARG A 197 35.09 10.26 -23.88
C ARG A 197 34.61 10.94 -25.16
N PHE A 198 33.83 12.00 -25.04
CA PHE A 198 33.56 12.88 -26.19
C PHE A 198 34.78 13.76 -26.56
N GLU A 199 35.07 13.87 -27.86
CA GLU A 199 36.15 14.71 -28.41
C GLU A 199 35.87 16.19 -28.13
N GLY A 200 36.79 16.88 -27.46
CA GLY A 200 36.73 18.33 -27.22
C GLY A 200 35.73 18.78 -26.14
N ILE A 201 35.12 17.87 -25.38
CA ILE A 201 34.12 18.19 -24.36
C ILE A 201 34.73 18.11 -22.95
N THR A 202 34.67 19.23 -22.22
CA THR A 202 35.09 19.34 -20.83
C THR A 202 33.91 19.26 -19.84
N ASP A 203 32.76 19.86 -20.19
CA ASP A 203 31.53 19.71 -19.40
C ASP A 203 30.77 18.43 -19.76
N LYS A 204 30.98 17.39 -18.96
CA LYS A 204 30.27 16.11 -19.05
C LYS A 204 28.76 16.21 -18.80
N ASN A 205 28.27 17.29 -18.18
CA ASN A 205 26.84 17.55 -17.97
C ASN A 205 26.16 18.23 -19.16
N GLN A 206 26.92 18.60 -20.21
CA GLN A 206 26.36 19.17 -21.43
C GLN A 206 25.36 18.20 -22.08
N LYS A 207 24.24 18.75 -22.57
CA LYS A 207 23.26 18.00 -23.37
C LYS A 207 23.74 17.83 -24.81
N LEU A 208 23.40 16.69 -25.43
CA LEU A 208 23.58 16.46 -26.88
C LEU A 208 23.07 17.65 -27.71
N GLY A 209 21.89 18.19 -27.42
CA GLY A 209 21.33 19.32 -28.17
C GLY A 209 20.86 18.95 -29.58
N LEU A 210 19.91 19.72 -30.10
CA LEU A 210 19.33 19.45 -31.42
C LEU A 210 20.36 19.79 -32.51
N GLY A 211 20.55 18.89 -33.48
CA GLY A 211 21.39 19.14 -34.66
C GLY A 211 22.90 19.20 -34.41
N LYS A 212 23.39 18.89 -33.20
CA LYS A 212 24.83 18.81 -32.92
C LYS A 212 25.40 17.43 -33.28
N ASN A 213 26.64 17.44 -33.76
CA ASN A 213 27.42 16.24 -34.02
C ASN A 213 28.66 16.23 -33.11
N TYR A 214 28.86 15.11 -32.43
CA TYR A 214 30.00 14.84 -31.57
C TYR A 214 30.75 13.62 -32.10
N LYS A 215 31.99 13.45 -31.66
CA LYS A 215 32.75 12.21 -31.85
C LYS A 215 33.02 11.60 -30.50
N LEU A 216 32.66 10.34 -30.34
CA LEU A 216 33.01 9.51 -29.20
C LEU A 216 34.37 8.88 -29.48
N ILE A 217 35.36 9.14 -28.63
CA ILE A 217 36.67 8.51 -28.66
C ILE A 217 36.61 7.31 -27.71
N ILE A 218 36.96 6.13 -28.21
CA ILE A 218 37.10 4.91 -27.41
C ILE A 218 38.54 4.43 -27.50
N THR A 219 39.14 4.13 -26.35
CA THR A 219 40.45 3.49 -26.26
C THR A 219 40.32 2.15 -25.54
N TYR A 220 40.74 1.07 -26.20
CA TYR A 220 40.71 -0.31 -25.70
C TYR A 220 42.00 -1.03 -26.12
N GLN A 221 42.69 -1.67 -25.17
CA GLN A 221 43.97 -2.37 -25.42
C GLN A 221 44.97 -1.55 -26.26
N ASN A 222 45.19 -0.29 -25.85
CA ASN A 222 46.00 0.73 -26.54
C ASN A 222 45.56 1.14 -27.96
N GLN A 223 44.57 0.48 -28.57
CA GLN A 223 43.96 0.92 -29.82
C GLN A 223 42.91 2.01 -29.54
N THR A 224 42.88 3.05 -30.38
CA THR A 224 41.90 4.14 -30.28
C THR A 224 41.11 4.27 -31.57
N PHE A 225 39.78 4.31 -31.48
CA PHE A 225 38.89 4.52 -32.61
C PHE A 225 37.84 5.59 -32.26
N LYS A 226 37.24 6.18 -33.30
CA LYS A 226 36.26 7.26 -33.16
C LYS A 226 34.92 6.83 -33.75
N LEU A 227 33.85 7.10 -33.03
CA LEU A 227 32.47 6.88 -33.46
C LEU A 227 31.76 8.22 -33.57
N HIS A 228 31.09 8.47 -34.68
CA HIS A 228 30.33 9.70 -34.85
C HIS A 228 28.95 9.55 -34.20
N THR A 229 28.54 10.54 -33.40
CA THR A 229 27.10 10.79 -33.22
C THR A 229 26.56 11.43 -34.49
N SER A 230 25.26 11.34 -34.65
CA SER A 230 24.49 12.10 -35.63
C SER A 230 23.51 13.02 -34.90
N ASN A 231 22.97 14.01 -35.61
CA ASN A 231 21.98 14.97 -35.13
C ASN A 231 20.97 14.34 -34.17
N ALA A 232 21.08 14.67 -32.89
CA ALA A 232 20.18 14.11 -31.88
C ALA A 232 18.74 14.61 -32.12
N MET A 233 17.78 13.68 -32.17
CA MET A 233 16.39 14.01 -32.52
C MET A 233 15.58 14.56 -31.33
N TYR A 234 14.31 14.88 -31.55
CA TYR A 234 13.40 15.48 -30.58
C TYR A 234 13.17 14.64 -29.30
N SER A 235 12.43 15.20 -28.35
CA SER A 235 12.21 14.78 -26.96
C SER A 235 11.44 13.46 -26.73
N MET A 236 11.33 12.61 -27.75
CA MET A 236 10.52 11.39 -27.76
C MET A 236 11.17 10.30 -28.63
N LYS A 237 11.15 9.05 -28.16
CA LYS A 237 11.58 7.88 -28.92
C LYS A 237 10.37 6.99 -29.24
N PRO A 238 10.14 6.59 -30.50
CA PRO A 238 9.01 5.73 -30.86
C PRO A 238 9.20 4.30 -30.36
N THR A 239 8.10 3.63 -30.06
CA THR A 239 8.08 2.17 -29.84
C THR A 239 8.00 1.49 -31.20
N ILE A 240 8.93 0.58 -31.48
CA ILE A 240 8.88 -0.25 -32.70
C ILE A 240 8.33 -1.62 -32.32
N LEU A 241 7.27 -2.04 -33.01
CA LEU A 241 6.57 -3.31 -32.81
C LEU A 241 6.63 -4.17 -34.06
N LYS A 242 6.67 -5.48 -33.88
CA LYS A 242 6.36 -6.46 -34.92
C LYS A 242 5.04 -7.13 -34.59
N VAL A 243 4.12 -7.16 -35.54
CA VAL A 243 2.88 -7.95 -35.43
C VAL A 243 3.24 -9.43 -35.56
N ILE A 244 3.08 -10.20 -34.48
CA ILE A 244 3.31 -11.65 -34.50
C ILE A 244 2.09 -12.35 -35.12
N LYS A 245 0.90 -12.04 -34.60
CA LYS A 245 -0.36 -12.66 -35.01
C LYS A 245 -1.54 -11.73 -34.76
N SER A 246 -2.32 -11.46 -35.79
CA SER A 246 -3.57 -10.71 -35.77
C SER A 246 -4.69 -11.64 -36.22
N PHE A 247 -5.69 -11.85 -35.35
CA PHE A 247 -6.87 -12.68 -35.67
C PHE A 247 -7.92 -11.91 -36.47
N SER A 248 -7.99 -10.58 -36.32
CA SER A 248 -8.96 -9.72 -37.00
C SER A 248 -8.50 -9.22 -38.37
N ASN A 249 -7.19 -9.27 -38.66
CA ASN A 249 -6.62 -8.94 -39.97
C ASN A 249 -5.30 -9.71 -40.14
N PRO A 250 -5.28 -10.89 -40.78
CA PRO A 250 -4.07 -11.68 -40.97
C PRO A 250 -3.00 -11.01 -41.85
N GLU A 251 -3.36 -10.07 -42.74
CA GLU A 251 -2.42 -9.40 -43.65
C GLU A 251 -1.43 -8.47 -42.96
N VAL A 252 -1.68 -8.10 -41.70
CA VAL A 252 -0.72 -7.32 -40.92
C VAL A 252 0.32 -8.19 -40.21
N ASN A 253 0.22 -9.53 -40.27
CA ASN A 253 1.22 -10.42 -39.68
C ASN A 253 2.61 -10.18 -40.29
N GLY A 254 3.63 -10.11 -39.44
CA GLY A 254 5.00 -9.78 -39.83
C GLY A 254 5.27 -8.28 -40.05
N LYS A 255 4.24 -7.43 -40.21
CA LYS A 255 4.46 -5.98 -40.40
C LYS A 255 5.10 -5.35 -39.18
N ILE A 256 6.01 -4.41 -39.45
CA ILE A 256 6.66 -3.57 -38.45
C ILE A 256 5.89 -2.25 -38.35
N LEU A 257 5.58 -1.83 -37.13
CA LEU A 257 4.94 -0.56 -36.81
C LEU A 257 5.90 0.29 -35.99
N SER A 258 5.98 1.59 -36.31
CA SER A 258 6.69 2.58 -35.49
C SER A 258 5.65 3.54 -34.92
N LEU A 259 5.49 3.54 -33.60
CA LEU A 259 4.41 4.24 -32.91
C LEU A 259 4.96 5.32 -31.97
N LEU A 260 4.40 6.51 -32.04
CA LEU A 260 4.81 7.66 -31.22
C LEU A 260 4.14 7.62 -29.83
N PRO A 261 4.73 8.26 -28.80
CA PRO A 261 4.16 8.29 -27.44
C PRO A 261 2.75 8.87 -27.32
N SER A 262 2.28 9.61 -28.31
CA SER A 262 0.91 10.14 -28.43
C SER A 262 -0.14 9.09 -28.86
N GLU A 263 0.29 7.95 -29.40
CA GLU A 263 -0.58 6.96 -30.02
C GLU A 263 -0.96 5.86 -29.01
N ASN A 264 -2.26 5.58 -28.86
CA ASN A 264 -2.74 4.64 -27.84
C ASN A 264 -2.83 3.20 -28.38
N ILE A 265 -1.84 2.39 -28.01
CA ILE A 265 -1.67 0.99 -28.44
C ILE A 265 -2.46 -0.01 -27.56
N SER A 266 -2.98 0.43 -26.41
CA SER A 266 -3.55 -0.48 -25.39
C SER A 266 -4.91 -1.10 -25.74
N ASN A 267 -5.52 -0.71 -26.86
CA ASN A 267 -6.88 -1.09 -27.25
C ASN A 267 -7.00 -2.26 -28.24
N TYR A 268 -5.92 -2.68 -28.91
CA TYR A 268 -5.97 -3.77 -29.90
C TYR A 268 -6.03 -5.13 -29.19
N ARG A 269 -7.22 -5.74 -29.13
CA ARG A 269 -7.53 -6.95 -28.34
C ARG A 269 -7.38 -8.29 -29.09
N THR A 270 -6.86 -8.25 -30.32
CA THR A 270 -6.84 -9.38 -31.26
C THR A 270 -5.47 -9.58 -31.91
N ILE A 271 -4.46 -8.84 -31.42
CA ILE A 271 -3.16 -8.72 -32.05
C ILE A 271 -2.04 -8.92 -31.02
N LYS A 272 -1.20 -9.95 -31.24
CA LYS A 272 -0.01 -10.27 -30.46
C LYS A 272 1.21 -9.56 -31.05
N TYR A 273 2.02 -8.94 -30.19
CA TYR A 273 3.17 -8.13 -30.58
C TYR A 273 4.48 -8.59 -29.94
N GLU A 274 5.57 -8.44 -30.69
CA GLU A 274 6.95 -8.38 -30.19
C GLU A 274 7.38 -6.92 -30.21
N VAL A 275 7.90 -6.40 -29.09
CA VAL A 275 8.49 -5.06 -29.04
C VAL A 275 9.95 -5.18 -29.46
N LEU A 276 10.31 -4.52 -30.56
CA LEU A 276 11.68 -4.48 -31.10
C LEU A 276 12.47 -3.29 -30.56
N GLN A 277 11.80 -2.19 -30.25
CA GLN A 277 12.41 -1.00 -29.63
C GLN A 277 11.47 -0.43 -28.58
N ILE A 278 11.99 -0.15 -27.39
CA ILE A 278 11.27 0.55 -26.32
C ILE A 278 11.22 2.04 -26.65
N GLY A 279 10.01 2.58 -26.78
CA GLY A 279 9.77 4.02 -26.86
C GLY A 279 9.54 4.64 -25.48
N TYR A 280 9.87 5.93 -25.36
CA TYR A 280 9.73 6.71 -24.13
C TYR A 280 9.63 8.20 -24.44
N SER A 281 9.15 8.98 -23.47
CA SER A 281 9.01 10.43 -23.57
C SER A 281 9.26 11.13 -22.25
N LYS A 282 9.70 12.39 -22.34
CA LYS A 282 9.81 13.28 -21.18
C LYS A 282 8.41 13.72 -20.73
N VAL A 283 8.06 13.45 -19.47
CA VAL A 283 6.77 13.82 -18.86
C VAL A 283 7.02 14.70 -17.64
N ASN A 284 6.40 15.88 -17.59
CA ASN A 284 6.41 16.72 -16.40
C ASN A 284 5.26 16.29 -15.46
N ILE A 285 5.60 15.99 -14.21
CA ILE A 285 4.67 15.57 -13.16
C ILE A 285 4.63 16.66 -12.09
N SER A 286 3.47 17.31 -11.95
CA SER A 286 3.18 18.18 -10.81
C SER A 286 3.08 17.35 -9.53
N LEU A 287 3.78 17.78 -8.49
CA LEU A 287 3.80 17.19 -7.17
C LEU A 287 2.82 17.92 -6.25
N GLU A 288 2.35 17.25 -5.20
CA GLU A 288 1.33 17.78 -4.28
C GLU A 288 1.78 19.04 -3.51
N ASN A 289 3.08 19.35 -3.50
CA ASN A 289 3.67 20.55 -2.91
C ASN A 289 3.91 21.70 -3.91
N GLY A 290 3.28 21.66 -5.09
CA GLY A 290 3.42 22.70 -6.13
C GLY A 290 4.71 22.64 -6.95
N LEU A 291 5.70 21.84 -6.54
CA LEU A 291 6.88 21.56 -7.36
C LEU A 291 6.49 20.71 -8.57
N SER A 292 7.30 20.74 -9.63
CA SER A 292 7.24 19.74 -10.70
C SER A 292 8.52 18.90 -10.69
N ARG A 293 8.40 17.64 -11.10
CA ARG A 293 9.55 16.81 -11.50
C ARG A 293 9.39 16.40 -12.96
N THR A 294 10.52 16.23 -13.65
CA THR A 294 10.54 15.53 -14.92
C THR A 294 10.78 14.05 -14.66
N ASP A 295 9.94 13.19 -15.23
CA ASP A 295 10.19 11.77 -15.42
C ASP A 295 10.52 11.51 -16.91
N ILE A 296 11.32 10.48 -17.18
CA ILE A 296 11.42 9.86 -18.51
C ILE A 296 10.54 8.61 -18.45
N GLN A 297 9.33 8.73 -18.98
CA GLN A 297 8.31 7.70 -18.90
C GLN A 297 8.39 6.78 -20.12
N ILE A 298 8.44 5.47 -19.86
CA ILE A 298 8.25 4.46 -20.90
C ILE A 298 6.85 4.58 -21.52
N MET A 299 6.73 4.27 -22.81
CA MET A 299 5.44 4.10 -23.46
C MET A 299 4.70 2.88 -22.87
N ASN A 300 3.36 2.93 -22.87
CA ASN A 300 2.55 1.77 -22.53
C ASN A 300 2.73 0.70 -23.63
N MET A 301 2.97 -0.53 -23.21
CA MET A 301 3.09 -1.68 -24.09
C MET A 301 1.72 -2.09 -24.66
N PRO A 302 1.70 -2.79 -25.81
CA PRO A 302 0.47 -3.37 -26.36
C PRO A 302 -0.21 -4.33 -25.37
N ARG A 303 -1.51 -4.52 -25.54
CA ARG A 303 -2.30 -5.39 -24.66
C ARG A 303 -1.72 -6.82 -24.60
N GLU A 304 -1.51 -7.44 -25.75
CA GLU A 304 -0.91 -8.77 -25.87
C GLU A 304 0.56 -8.68 -26.34
N VAL A 305 1.44 -8.27 -25.43
CA VAL A 305 2.89 -8.28 -25.66
C VAL A 305 3.48 -9.64 -25.28
N LYS A 306 4.23 -10.26 -26.21
CA LYS A 306 4.89 -11.56 -25.98
C LYS A 306 6.33 -11.44 -25.53
N LYS A 307 7.01 -10.40 -26.01
CA LYS A 307 8.45 -10.18 -25.83
C LYS A 307 8.75 -8.69 -25.87
N VAL A 308 9.70 -8.29 -25.04
CA VAL A 308 10.32 -6.96 -25.03
C VAL A 308 11.83 -7.08 -25.24
N PRO A 309 12.54 -6.00 -25.63
CA PRO A 309 13.99 -6.01 -25.64
C PRO A 309 14.53 -6.30 -24.23
N SER A 310 15.55 -7.14 -24.12
CA SER A 310 16.15 -7.51 -22.83
C SER A 310 16.85 -6.33 -22.12
N ILE A 311 17.16 -5.26 -22.87
CA ILE A 311 17.81 -4.05 -22.34
C ILE A 311 16.74 -2.96 -22.22
N LEU A 312 16.53 -2.47 -21.00
CA LEU A 312 15.75 -1.28 -20.72
C LEU A 312 16.65 -0.03 -20.92
N PRO A 313 16.25 0.97 -21.72
CA PRO A 313 16.99 2.23 -21.81
C PRO A 313 17.15 2.89 -20.45
N ARG A 314 18.40 3.08 -20.01
CA ARG A 314 18.77 3.54 -18.65
C ARG A 314 18.27 4.94 -18.30
N GLU A 315 18.00 5.76 -19.32
CA GLU A 315 17.34 7.06 -19.19
C GLU A 315 15.96 6.97 -18.54
N ILE A 316 15.24 5.85 -18.73
CA ILE A 316 13.89 5.64 -18.21
C ILE A 316 13.96 5.55 -16.69
N ASP A 317 13.22 6.42 -16.00
CA ASP A 317 13.07 6.41 -14.53
C ASP A 317 11.62 6.15 -14.08
N SER A 318 10.71 5.88 -15.02
CA SER A 318 9.28 5.71 -14.74
C SER A 318 8.63 4.62 -15.60
N LEU A 319 8.35 3.47 -14.98
CA LEU A 319 7.56 2.35 -15.55
C LEU A 319 6.04 2.56 -15.39
N ARG A 320 5.61 3.82 -15.33
CA ARG A 320 4.21 4.18 -15.05
C ARG A 320 3.28 3.60 -16.13
N LYS A 321 2.35 2.74 -15.72
CA LYS A 321 1.36 2.04 -16.57
C LYS A 321 1.91 1.13 -17.68
N VAL A 322 3.21 0.79 -17.67
CA VAL A 322 3.89 0.09 -18.78
C VAL A 322 3.16 -1.16 -19.30
N PHE A 323 2.65 -2.03 -18.43
CA PHE A 323 1.88 -3.24 -18.78
C PHE A 323 0.42 -3.17 -18.27
N SER A 324 -0.15 -1.95 -18.15
CA SER A 324 -1.52 -1.80 -17.65
C SER A 324 -2.56 -2.34 -18.64
N ASN A 325 -3.46 -3.21 -18.15
CA ASN A 325 -4.44 -4.00 -18.89
C ASN A 325 -3.83 -5.10 -19.78
N SER A 326 -2.53 -5.39 -19.66
CA SER A 326 -1.87 -6.40 -20.48
C SER A 326 -2.46 -7.79 -20.25
N GLN A 327 -2.60 -8.57 -21.31
CA GLN A 327 -3.10 -9.94 -21.28
C GLN A 327 -2.02 -10.83 -21.89
N VAL A 328 -1.37 -11.60 -21.04
CA VAL A 328 -0.25 -12.47 -21.36
C VAL A 328 -0.46 -13.84 -20.77
N ASP A 329 0.10 -14.86 -21.42
CA ASP A 329 -0.12 -16.27 -21.04
C ASP A 329 0.61 -16.67 -19.74
N LYS A 330 1.45 -15.76 -19.19
CA LYS A 330 1.90 -15.57 -17.79
C LYS A 330 3.14 -14.65 -17.77
N GLU A 331 4.06 -14.90 -18.69
CA GLU A 331 5.35 -14.22 -18.79
C GLU A 331 5.45 -13.34 -20.04
N ILE A 332 6.49 -12.50 -20.07
CA ILE A 332 6.89 -11.65 -21.20
C ILE A 332 8.39 -11.87 -21.39
N ASP A 333 8.82 -12.35 -22.56
CA ASP A 333 10.25 -12.58 -22.80
C ASP A 333 11.04 -11.25 -22.75
N GLY A 334 12.29 -11.31 -22.26
CA GLY A 334 13.18 -10.18 -22.03
C GLY A 334 12.97 -9.38 -20.73
N ILE A 335 11.76 -9.36 -20.13
CA ILE A 335 11.45 -8.47 -18.99
C ILE A 335 12.31 -8.72 -17.74
N LYS A 336 12.70 -9.98 -17.50
CA LYS A 336 13.54 -10.42 -16.36
C LYS A 336 14.99 -9.94 -16.43
N ASN A 337 15.41 -9.42 -17.59
CA ASN A 337 16.75 -8.91 -17.85
C ASN A 337 16.84 -7.37 -17.69
N TRP A 338 15.70 -6.70 -17.50
CA TRP A 338 15.65 -5.25 -17.31
C TRP A 338 16.35 -4.83 -16.03
N ASP A 339 17.31 -3.92 -16.18
CA ASP A 339 17.90 -3.19 -15.07
C ASP A 339 16.99 -2.05 -14.64
N THR A 340 16.38 -2.20 -13.47
CA THR A 340 15.46 -1.21 -12.91
C THR A 340 16.10 -0.27 -11.89
N THR A 341 17.44 -0.25 -11.77
CA THR A 341 18.15 0.58 -10.77
C THR A 341 17.81 2.07 -10.88
N MET A 342 17.47 2.57 -12.08
CA MET A 342 17.10 3.97 -12.31
C MET A 342 15.61 4.28 -12.02
N ILE A 343 14.77 3.26 -11.80
CA ILE A 343 13.32 3.43 -11.70
C ILE A 343 12.91 4.06 -10.36
N LYS A 344 12.23 5.20 -10.45
CA LYS A 344 11.64 5.96 -9.33
C LYS A 344 10.13 5.74 -9.20
N SER A 345 9.47 5.19 -10.23
CA SER A 345 8.02 5.05 -10.30
C SER A 345 7.61 3.75 -11.01
N MET A 346 6.87 2.90 -10.29
CA MET A 346 6.22 1.69 -10.82
C MET A 346 4.69 1.81 -10.76
N ARG A 347 4.18 3.05 -10.67
CA ARG A 347 2.76 3.36 -10.53
C ARG A 347 1.91 2.71 -11.63
N TYR A 348 1.00 1.84 -11.23
CA TYR A 348 0.12 1.06 -12.11
C TYR A 348 0.84 0.18 -13.15
N ALA A 349 2.12 -0.17 -12.96
CA ALA A 349 2.92 -0.89 -13.97
C ALA A 349 2.23 -2.16 -14.50
N PHE A 350 1.58 -2.95 -13.64
CA PHE A 350 0.85 -4.18 -13.97
C PHE A 350 -0.65 -4.10 -13.59
N ASN A 351 -1.23 -2.90 -13.52
CA ASN A 351 -2.65 -2.69 -13.20
C ASN A 351 -3.55 -3.40 -14.23
N ARG A 352 -4.42 -4.31 -13.79
CA ARG A 352 -5.25 -5.20 -14.64
C ARG A 352 -4.46 -6.13 -15.57
N SER A 353 -3.20 -6.42 -15.24
CA SER A 353 -2.38 -7.35 -16.01
C SER A 353 -2.65 -8.81 -15.61
N SER A 354 -2.60 -9.75 -16.57
CA SER A 354 -2.50 -11.19 -16.27
C SER A 354 -1.06 -11.70 -16.12
N PHE A 355 -0.08 -10.79 -16.09
CA PHE A 355 1.32 -11.12 -15.86
C PHE A 355 1.54 -11.71 -14.45
N ASP A 356 2.29 -12.80 -14.41
CA ASP A 356 2.67 -13.55 -13.21
C ASP A 356 4.12 -14.10 -13.32
N GLY A 357 4.93 -13.50 -14.21
CA GLY A 357 6.30 -13.92 -14.46
C GLY A 357 7.31 -13.45 -13.42
N ASP A 358 8.55 -13.93 -13.55
CA ASP A 358 9.64 -13.58 -12.64
C ASP A 358 10.08 -12.10 -12.78
N LEU A 359 10.33 -11.48 -11.62
CA LEU A 359 10.80 -10.10 -11.41
C LEU A 359 11.92 -10.04 -10.35
N SER A 360 12.54 -11.18 -10.01
CA SER A 360 13.52 -11.31 -8.91
C SER A 360 14.76 -10.45 -9.08
N ASN A 361 15.14 -10.16 -10.33
CA ASN A 361 16.27 -9.32 -10.71
C ASN A 361 15.96 -7.81 -10.68
N TRP A 362 14.72 -7.39 -10.45
CA TRP A 362 14.36 -5.97 -10.43
C TRP A 362 14.83 -5.30 -9.11
N ASP A 363 15.80 -4.39 -9.21
CA ASP A 363 16.15 -3.49 -8.11
C ASP A 363 15.04 -2.43 -7.93
N THR A 364 14.41 -2.41 -6.76
CA THR A 364 13.37 -1.43 -6.38
C THR A 364 13.89 -0.31 -5.47
N SER A 365 15.18 -0.30 -5.14
CA SER A 365 15.75 0.56 -4.08
C SER A 365 15.78 2.05 -4.40
N ASN A 366 15.47 2.45 -5.64
CA ASN A 366 15.23 3.83 -6.03
C ASN A 366 13.74 4.18 -6.23
N VAL A 367 12.83 3.22 -6.08
CA VAL A 367 11.38 3.41 -6.29
C VAL A 367 10.78 4.22 -5.15
N ILE A 368 9.99 5.24 -5.50
CA ILE A 368 9.32 6.16 -4.58
C ILE A 368 7.79 6.00 -4.64
N ASP A 369 7.24 5.58 -5.79
CA ASP A 369 5.80 5.41 -6.03
C ASP A 369 5.50 4.01 -6.58
N MET A 370 4.78 3.19 -5.80
CA MET A 370 4.27 1.86 -6.17
C MET A 370 2.72 1.83 -6.26
N ARG A 371 2.07 3.01 -6.33
CA ARG A 371 0.61 3.14 -6.30
C ARG A 371 -0.06 2.25 -7.34
N GLY A 372 -0.87 1.30 -6.85
CA GLY A 372 -1.65 0.37 -7.67
C GLY A 372 -0.85 -0.50 -8.62
N MET A 373 0.43 -0.78 -8.34
CA MET A 373 1.31 -1.55 -9.24
C MET A 373 0.67 -2.85 -9.74
N PHE A 374 0.00 -3.61 -8.87
CA PHE A 374 -0.65 -4.89 -9.14
C PHE A 374 -2.18 -4.85 -8.89
N THR A 375 -2.82 -3.66 -8.94
CA THR A 375 -4.28 -3.60 -8.73
C THR A 375 -5.03 -4.33 -9.83
N ARG A 376 -6.02 -5.15 -9.47
CA ARG A 376 -6.83 -5.99 -10.37
C ARG A 376 -5.99 -6.95 -11.25
N SER A 377 -4.73 -7.23 -10.89
CA SER A 377 -3.91 -8.21 -11.59
C SER A 377 -4.18 -9.63 -11.07
N THR A 378 -3.59 -10.62 -11.73
CA THR A 378 -3.51 -12.02 -11.26
C THR A 378 -2.16 -12.36 -10.62
N PHE A 379 -1.30 -11.36 -10.39
CA PHE A 379 0.08 -11.57 -9.95
C PHE A 379 0.13 -12.21 -8.56
N ASN A 380 0.82 -13.34 -8.44
CA ASN A 380 1.02 -14.09 -7.20
C ASN A 380 2.41 -14.75 -7.16
N ASN A 381 3.39 -14.22 -7.89
CA ASN A 381 4.73 -14.76 -7.98
C ASN A 381 5.61 -14.37 -6.77
N LYS A 382 6.43 -15.31 -6.29
CA LYS A 382 7.39 -15.14 -5.17
C LYS A 382 8.55 -14.18 -5.47
N SER A 383 8.69 -13.72 -6.71
CA SER A 383 9.79 -12.86 -7.16
C SER A 383 9.93 -11.53 -6.40
N ILE A 384 8.89 -11.05 -5.73
CA ILE A 384 8.89 -9.75 -5.00
C ILE A 384 9.41 -9.84 -3.55
N VAL A 385 9.71 -11.04 -3.05
CA VAL A 385 9.98 -11.31 -1.61
C VAL A 385 11.19 -10.53 -1.06
N ASN A 386 12.16 -10.18 -1.91
CA ASN A 386 13.39 -9.48 -1.51
C ASN A 386 13.42 -7.99 -1.93
N TRP A 387 12.30 -7.40 -2.37
CA TRP A 387 12.26 -6.01 -2.83
C TRP A 387 12.63 -5.00 -1.72
N ASP A 388 13.54 -4.09 -2.04
CA ASP A 388 13.90 -2.93 -1.21
C ASP A 388 12.85 -1.83 -1.39
N THR A 389 11.95 -1.66 -0.43
CA THR A 389 10.92 -0.61 -0.44
C THR A 389 11.32 0.63 0.37
N SER A 390 12.56 0.73 0.84
CA SER A 390 13.00 1.72 1.85
C SER A 390 12.96 3.19 1.40
N LYS A 391 12.62 3.47 0.13
CA LYS A 391 12.37 4.82 -0.42
C LYS A 391 10.91 5.06 -0.84
N VAL A 392 10.05 4.04 -0.81
CA VAL A 392 8.65 4.12 -1.23
C VAL A 392 7.86 4.99 -0.27
N LYS A 393 7.07 5.91 -0.82
CA LYS A 393 6.20 6.84 -0.09
C LYS A 393 4.71 6.52 -0.25
N ASP A 394 4.35 5.80 -1.30
CA ASP A 394 2.96 5.47 -1.65
C ASP A 394 2.83 4.03 -2.15
N MET A 395 2.02 3.25 -1.42
CA MET A 395 1.62 1.87 -1.74
C MET A 395 0.08 1.77 -1.88
N SER A 396 -0.63 2.89 -1.99
CA SER A 396 -2.09 2.88 -2.06
C SER A 396 -2.57 2.06 -3.25
N THR A 397 -3.62 1.27 -3.02
CA THR A 397 -4.18 0.28 -3.96
C THR A 397 -3.22 -0.77 -4.53
N MET A 398 -1.98 -0.91 -4.03
CA MET A 398 -0.93 -1.73 -4.69
C MET A 398 -1.38 -3.13 -5.11
N PHE A 399 -2.12 -3.84 -4.25
CA PHE A 399 -2.68 -5.18 -4.50
C PHE A 399 -4.23 -5.19 -4.54
N ALA A 400 -4.87 -4.02 -4.61
CA ALA A 400 -6.33 -3.92 -4.54
C ALA A 400 -7.01 -4.70 -5.67
N PHE A 401 -8.01 -5.50 -5.32
CA PHE A 401 -8.78 -6.42 -6.18
C PHE A 401 -7.95 -7.55 -6.82
N ASN A 402 -6.70 -7.77 -6.40
CA ASN A 402 -5.97 -8.99 -6.75
C ASN A 402 -6.39 -10.09 -5.78
N LYS A 403 -7.41 -10.86 -6.19
CA LYS A 403 -8.08 -11.87 -5.35
C LYS A 403 -7.19 -13.04 -4.94
N VAL A 404 -6.10 -13.29 -5.67
CA VAL A 404 -5.20 -14.45 -5.48
C VAL A 404 -3.91 -14.10 -4.75
N PHE A 405 -3.60 -12.81 -4.58
CA PHE A 405 -2.34 -12.37 -3.98
C PHE A 405 -2.19 -12.82 -2.53
N ASN A 406 -1.16 -13.63 -2.27
CA ASN A 406 -0.82 -14.12 -0.93
C ASN A 406 0.69 -14.42 -0.82
N GLN A 407 1.55 -13.52 -1.30
CA GLN A 407 3.02 -13.68 -1.27
C GLN A 407 3.68 -13.00 -0.08
N ASP A 408 4.81 -13.56 0.37
CA ASP A 408 5.57 -13.04 1.51
C ASP A 408 6.11 -11.63 1.21
N ILE A 409 5.66 -10.69 2.03
CA ILE A 409 6.00 -9.26 2.02
C ILE A 409 6.41 -8.80 3.44
N SER A 410 6.93 -9.73 4.24
CA SER A 410 7.39 -9.46 5.59
C SER A 410 8.68 -8.65 5.61
N THR A 411 8.78 -7.69 6.54
CA THR A 411 10.01 -6.91 6.72
C THR A 411 11.10 -7.78 7.30
N LYS A 412 12.17 -8.04 6.53
CA LYS A 412 13.26 -8.95 6.90
C LYS A 412 14.61 -8.49 6.31
N LYS A 413 15.71 -8.89 6.95
CA LYS A 413 17.06 -8.65 6.43
C LYS A 413 17.25 -9.43 5.13
N ALA A 414 17.63 -8.74 4.06
CA ALA A 414 17.95 -9.30 2.75
C ALA A 414 19.40 -8.98 2.39
N ILE A 415 20.01 -9.89 1.63
CA ILE A 415 21.38 -9.79 1.13
C ILE A 415 21.32 -10.12 -0.37
N ILE A 416 21.65 -9.15 -1.22
CA ILE A 416 21.77 -9.35 -2.68
C ILE A 416 23.13 -8.80 -3.11
N GLY A 417 23.98 -9.68 -3.63
CA GLY A 417 25.41 -9.38 -3.81
C GLY A 417 26.02 -8.89 -2.50
N ASN A 418 26.72 -7.76 -2.54
CA ASN A 418 27.34 -7.14 -1.37
C ASN A 418 26.41 -6.15 -0.62
N LYS A 419 25.15 -6.01 -1.04
CA LYS A 419 24.19 -5.05 -0.44
C LYS A 419 23.35 -5.74 0.63
N ILE A 420 23.44 -5.22 1.85
CA ILE A 420 22.61 -5.62 2.99
C ILE A 420 21.54 -4.54 3.22
N TYR A 421 20.28 -4.92 3.30
CA TYR A 421 19.16 -4.01 3.54
C TYR A 421 17.97 -4.76 4.18
N ASN A 422 16.91 -4.03 4.55
CA ASN A 422 15.65 -4.65 4.96
C ASN A 422 14.72 -4.68 3.75
N ALA A 423 14.40 -5.88 3.24
CA ALA A 423 13.33 -6.06 2.28
C ALA A 423 11.99 -5.68 2.93
N TRP A 424 11.05 -5.14 2.14
CA TRP A 424 9.75 -4.66 2.63
C TRP A 424 9.86 -3.69 3.83
N ASP A 425 10.87 -2.82 3.82
CA ASP A 425 10.99 -1.68 4.74
C ASP A 425 9.92 -0.62 4.40
N THR A 426 8.88 -0.54 5.21
CA THR A 426 7.75 0.39 5.05
C THR A 426 7.96 1.74 5.74
N SER A 427 9.10 1.97 6.40
CA SER A 427 9.31 3.11 7.33
C SER A 427 9.15 4.51 6.72
N LYS A 428 9.20 4.65 5.38
CA LYS A 428 8.99 5.92 4.66
C LYS A 428 7.62 6.03 3.97
N VAL A 429 6.79 5.00 4.02
CA VAL A 429 5.46 4.99 3.39
C VAL A 429 4.53 5.94 4.15
N LYS A 430 3.83 6.81 3.40
CA LYS A 430 2.86 7.79 3.92
C LYS A 430 1.41 7.39 3.63
N VAL A 431 1.18 6.64 2.56
CA VAL A 431 -0.16 6.29 2.06
C VAL A 431 -0.23 4.79 1.73
N MET A 432 -1.13 4.09 2.43
CA MET A 432 -1.49 2.68 2.23
C MET A 432 -3.00 2.49 1.98
N ASP A 433 -3.73 3.57 1.67
CA ASP A 433 -5.17 3.53 1.36
C ASP A 433 -5.51 2.38 0.41
N LYS A 434 -6.44 1.51 0.83
CA LYS A 434 -6.95 0.38 0.03
C LYS A 434 -5.88 -0.62 -0.45
N MET A 435 -4.71 -0.71 0.16
CA MET A 435 -3.59 -1.53 -0.35
C MET A 435 -3.97 -2.98 -0.67
N PHE A 436 -4.80 -3.61 0.17
CA PHE A 436 -5.31 -4.98 0.02
C PHE A 436 -6.85 -5.03 -0.07
N GLN A 437 -7.49 -3.92 -0.47
CA GLN A 437 -8.94 -3.90 -0.72
C GLN A 437 -9.30 -5.05 -1.68
N ASP A 438 -10.30 -5.88 -1.37
CA ASP A 438 -10.78 -7.00 -2.19
C ASP A 438 -9.71 -8.07 -2.54
N ALA A 439 -8.57 -8.08 -1.82
CA ALA A 439 -7.54 -9.12 -1.93
C ALA A 439 -7.93 -10.35 -1.08
N THR A 440 -8.95 -11.08 -1.53
CA THR A 440 -9.66 -12.09 -0.72
C THR A 440 -8.79 -13.22 -0.16
N ALA A 441 -7.72 -13.61 -0.85
CA ALA A 441 -6.79 -14.64 -0.41
C ALA A 441 -5.66 -14.14 0.53
N PHE A 442 -5.52 -12.82 0.73
CA PHE A 442 -4.38 -12.25 1.42
C PHE A 442 -4.41 -12.49 2.93
N ASN A 443 -3.39 -13.17 3.46
CA ASN A 443 -3.16 -13.42 4.87
C ASN A 443 -1.66 -13.58 5.20
N GLN A 444 -0.76 -12.86 4.52
CA GLN A 444 0.69 -12.97 4.74
C GLN A 444 1.20 -12.08 5.87
N ASN A 445 2.27 -12.53 6.52
CA ASN A 445 2.86 -11.86 7.68
C ASN A 445 3.33 -10.44 7.33
N ILE A 446 2.69 -9.45 7.97
CA ILE A 446 3.02 -8.02 7.92
C ILE A 446 3.25 -7.46 9.33
N THR A 447 3.47 -8.34 10.31
CA THR A 447 3.54 -8.03 11.75
C THR A 447 4.71 -7.12 12.13
N ASN A 448 5.77 -7.09 11.31
CA ASN A 448 6.95 -6.26 11.53
C ASN A 448 6.94 -4.93 10.74
N TRP A 449 5.84 -4.57 10.08
CA TRP A 449 5.77 -3.32 9.29
C TRP A 449 5.87 -2.07 10.17
N ASP A 450 6.82 -1.19 9.85
CA ASP A 450 6.87 0.17 10.38
C ASP A 450 5.86 1.05 9.63
N VAL A 451 4.74 1.35 10.27
CA VAL A 451 3.71 2.27 9.76
C VAL A 451 3.76 3.64 10.45
N SER A 452 4.80 3.93 11.22
CA SER A 452 4.90 5.14 12.05
C SER A 452 4.93 6.46 11.28
N ASN A 453 5.08 6.41 9.95
CA ASN A 453 4.98 7.56 9.04
C ASN A 453 3.75 7.54 8.12
N VAL A 454 2.88 6.53 8.25
CA VAL A 454 1.62 6.44 7.52
C VAL A 454 0.62 7.46 8.09
N ILE A 455 -0.03 8.20 7.20
CA ILE A 455 -1.03 9.22 7.52
C ILE A 455 -2.43 8.74 7.07
N ARG A 456 -2.47 7.88 6.05
CA ARG A 456 -3.68 7.42 5.35
C ARG A 456 -3.61 5.92 5.04
N MET A 457 -4.52 5.14 5.60
CA MET A 457 -4.66 3.68 5.41
C MET A 457 -6.12 3.21 5.44
N GLN A 458 -7.05 4.07 5.01
CA GLN A 458 -8.47 3.72 5.04
C GLN A 458 -8.79 2.57 4.08
N ARG A 459 -9.71 1.68 4.47
CA ARG A 459 -10.08 0.48 3.70
C ARG A 459 -8.92 -0.44 3.31
N MET A 460 -7.81 -0.42 4.06
CA MET A 460 -6.60 -1.20 3.73
C MET A 460 -6.89 -2.70 3.54
N PHE A 461 -7.76 -3.30 4.36
CA PHE A 461 -8.18 -4.71 4.30
C PHE A 461 -9.68 -4.87 4.02
N TYR A 462 -10.33 -3.88 3.38
CA TYR A 462 -11.75 -3.98 3.00
C TYR A 462 -11.97 -5.25 2.17
N ASN A 463 -12.88 -6.15 2.57
CA ASN A 463 -13.18 -7.43 1.92
C ASN A 463 -11.95 -8.35 1.72
N ALA A 464 -10.88 -8.18 2.50
CA ALA A 464 -9.77 -9.13 2.58
C ALA A 464 -10.15 -10.31 3.50
N ARG A 465 -11.07 -11.15 3.04
CA ARG A 465 -11.84 -12.09 3.87
C ARG A 465 -11.01 -13.04 4.75
N LEU A 466 -9.84 -13.47 4.27
CA LEU A 466 -8.94 -14.38 5.01
C LEU A 466 -7.91 -13.66 5.90
N PHE A 467 -7.84 -12.33 5.88
CA PHE A 467 -6.83 -11.58 6.61
C PHE A 467 -7.01 -11.71 8.13
N ASN A 468 -6.01 -12.27 8.83
CA ASN A 468 -6.04 -12.51 10.27
C ASN A 468 -4.62 -12.48 10.89
N GLN A 469 -3.80 -11.50 10.52
CA GLN A 469 -2.42 -11.36 10.98
C GLN A 469 -2.30 -10.46 12.22
N ASP A 470 -1.30 -10.73 13.06
CA ASP A 470 -0.98 -9.89 14.21
C ASP A 470 -0.48 -8.53 13.73
N ILE A 471 -1.23 -7.49 14.07
CA ILE A 471 -0.97 -6.10 13.72
C ILE A 471 -1.10 -5.20 14.95
N ASN A 472 -0.91 -5.76 16.15
CA ASN A 472 -0.88 -4.98 17.38
C ASN A 472 0.40 -4.12 17.43
N THR A 473 0.32 -2.96 18.10
CA THR A 473 1.50 -2.09 18.26
C THR A 473 2.51 -2.77 19.20
N LYS A 474 3.70 -3.10 18.69
CA LYS A 474 4.77 -3.76 19.47
C LYS A 474 6.16 -3.32 19.06
N GLN A 475 7.11 -3.39 20.00
CA GLN A 475 8.52 -3.13 19.69
C GLN A 475 9.11 -4.33 18.93
N VAL A 476 9.79 -4.06 17.83
CA VAL A 476 10.48 -5.07 17.01
C VAL A 476 11.88 -4.59 16.65
N THR A 477 12.77 -5.55 16.36
CA THR A 477 14.13 -5.30 15.86
C THR A 477 14.32 -6.09 14.56
N VAL A 478 14.67 -5.41 13.46
CA VAL A 478 14.91 -6.04 12.15
C VAL A 478 16.21 -5.48 11.56
N GLY A 479 17.24 -6.34 11.50
CA GLY A 479 18.61 -5.87 11.34
C GLY A 479 18.99 -4.97 12.52
N ASP A 480 19.68 -3.88 12.23
CA ASP A 480 20.17 -2.95 13.27
C ASP A 480 19.13 -1.88 13.67
N LYS A 481 17.91 -1.95 13.11
CA LYS A 481 16.81 -1.02 13.40
C LYS A 481 15.87 -1.60 14.46
N THR A 482 15.62 -0.83 15.52
CA THR A 482 14.58 -1.11 16.52
C THR A 482 13.51 -0.03 16.47
N TYR A 483 12.25 -0.41 16.32
CA TYR A 483 11.11 0.50 16.13
C TYR A 483 9.82 -0.07 16.71
N LEU A 484 8.73 0.70 16.66
CA LEU A 484 7.39 0.20 16.97
C LEU A 484 6.69 -0.19 15.67
N ALA A 485 6.53 -1.49 15.44
CA ALA A 485 5.66 -1.98 14.38
C ALA A 485 4.21 -1.60 14.70
N TRP A 486 3.41 -1.33 13.68
CA TRP A 486 2.00 -0.95 13.82
C TRP A 486 1.72 0.25 14.74
N ASP A 487 2.66 1.20 14.84
CA ASP A 487 2.43 2.51 15.48
C ASP A 487 1.62 3.42 14.55
N ILE A 488 0.29 3.44 14.73
CA ILE A 488 -0.63 4.23 13.91
C ILE A 488 -0.87 5.67 14.43
N ALA A 489 -0.08 6.17 15.38
CA ALA A 489 -0.36 7.44 16.07
C ALA A 489 -0.40 8.70 15.17
N LYS A 490 0.06 8.63 13.91
CA LYS A 490 -0.05 9.72 12.90
C LYS A 490 -1.25 9.58 11.95
N VAL A 491 -1.97 8.46 11.99
CA VAL A 491 -3.07 8.16 11.06
C VAL A 491 -4.30 8.99 11.41
N ARG A 492 -4.96 9.56 10.40
CA ARG A 492 -6.17 10.39 10.58
C ARG A 492 -7.48 9.65 10.32
N SER A 493 -7.46 8.58 9.53
CA SER A 493 -8.64 7.81 9.15
C SER A 493 -8.29 6.34 8.95
N ILE A 494 -9.02 5.47 9.65
CA ILE A 494 -9.04 4.00 9.46
C ILE A 494 -10.42 3.52 9.02
N LYS A 495 -11.23 4.42 8.44
CA LYS A 495 -12.59 4.14 7.92
C LYS A 495 -12.64 2.82 7.13
N GLY A 496 -13.53 1.92 7.55
CA GLY A 496 -13.76 0.62 6.92
C GLY A 496 -12.52 -0.25 6.72
N MET A 497 -11.49 -0.10 7.57
CA MET A 497 -10.22 -0.82 7.40
C MET A 497 -10.39 -2.35 7.39
N PHE A 498 -11.29 -2.89 8.23
CA PHE A 498 -11.64 -4.30 8.30
C PHE A 498 -13.10 -4.58 7.88
N GLU A 499 -13.72 -3.64 7.15
CA GLU A 499 -15.07 -3.84 6.62
C GLU A 499 -15.08 -5.07 5.69
N GLU A 500 -15.89 -6.09 5.98
CA GLU A 500 -15.92 -7.41 5.30
C GLU A 500 -14.63 -8.27 5.43
N ALA A 501 -13.71 -7.95 6.35
CA ALA A 501 -12.57 -8.82 6.69
C ALA A 501 -13.04 -9.96 7.63
N GLU A 502 -13.80 -10.92 7.09
CA GLU A 502 -14.61 -11.86 7.87
C GLU A 502 -13.84 -12.67 8.94
N SER A 503 -12.58 -13.04 8.65
CA SER A 503 -11.72 -13.85 9.52
C SER A 503 -10.93 -13.05 10.56
N PHE A 504 -10.94 -11.71 10.49
CA PHE A 504 -10.05 -10.88 11.31
C PHE A 504 -10.44 -10.90 12.80
N ASN A 505 -9.55 -11.42 13.64
CA ASN A 505 -9.73 -11.51 15.09
C ASN A 505 -8.38 -11.49 15.83
N LYS A 506 -7.45 -10.62 15.44
CA LYS A 506 -6.17 -10.42 16.14
C LYS A 506 -6.19 -9.17 17.00
N ASP A 507 -5.51 -9.26 18.14
CA ASP A 507 -5.37 -8.17 19.11
C ASP A 507 -4.84 -6.90 18.42
N ILE A 508 -5.46 -5.78 18.77
CA ILE A 508 -5.14 -4.42 18.35
C ILE A 508 -5.32 -3.45 19.54
N GLY A 509 -5.45 -3.99 20.76
CA GLY A 509 -5.77 -3.24 21.98
C GLY A 509 -4.69 -2.24 22.40
N ASN A 510 -3.49 -2.27 21.81
CA ASN A 510 -2.45 -1.27 22.05
C ASN A 510 -2.41 -0.15 20.99
N TRP A 511 -3.38 -0.08 20.08
CA TRP A 511 -3.42 0.99 19.07
C TRP A 511 -3.67 2.38 19.67
N ASN A 512 -2.74 3.31 19.43
CA ASN A 512 -2.92 4.73 19.71
C ASN A 512 -3.75 5.40 18.58
N ILE A 513 -5.07 5.51 18.79
CA ILE A 513 -6.00 6.14 17.84
C ILE A 513 -6.28 7.62 18.15
N SER A 514 -5.58 8.27 19.09
CA SER A 514 -5.91 9.65 19.53
C SER A 514 -5.89 10.70 18.41
N SER A 515 -5.11 10.47 17.34
CA SER A 515 -5.04 11.29 16.12
C SER A 515 -6.15 11.00 15.10
N VAL A 516 -6.86 9.88 15.23
CA VAL A 516 -7.89 9.41 14.28
C VAL A 516 -9.18 10.17 14.52
N VAL A 517 -9.81 10.62 13.44
CA VAL A 517 -11.12 11.33 13.48
C VAL A 517 -12.24 10.56 12.77
N ASN A 518 -11.92 9.44 12.10
CA ASN A 518 -12.89 8.66 11.34
C ASN A 518 -12.63 7.15 11.43
N ILE A 519 -13.55 6.47 12.12
CA ILE A 519 -13.61 5.00 12.27
C ILE A 519 -14.94 4.41 11.76
N PHE A 520 -15.64 5.12 10.86
CA PHE A 520 -16.90 4.67 10.27
C PHE A 520 -16.76 3.24 9.71
N GLY A 521 -17.65 2.35 10.14
CA GLY A 521 -17.69 0.96 9.67
C GLY A 521 -16.42 0.14 9.89
N LEU A 522 -15.56 0.48 10.86
CA LEU A 522 -14.23 -0.12 11.05
C LEU A 522 -14.24 -1.66 11.01
N PHE A 523 -15.22 -2.30 11.67
CA PHE A 523 -15.40 -3.76 11.76
C PHE A 523 -16.75 -4.21 11.15
N LYS A 524 -17.35 -3.42 10.26
CA LYS A 524 -18.63 -3.79 9.60
C LYS A 524 -18.47 -5.10 8.84
N ASN A 525 -19.28 -6.11 9.15
CA ASN A 525 -19.19 -7.48 8.63
C ASN A 525 -17.87 -8.21 8.91
N ALA A 526 -17.05 -7.76 9.86
CA ALA A 526 -15.90 -8.52 10.37
C ALA A 526 -16.40 -9.61 11.32
N LYS A 527 -16.99 -10.67 10.74
CA LYS A 527 -17.81 -11.66 11.45
C LYS A 527 -17.15 -12.25 12.70
N MET A 528 -15.84 -12.54 12.65
CA MET A 528 -15.07 -13.15 13.74
C MET A 528 -14.48 -12.16 14.76
N PHE A 529 -14.55 -10.85 14.52
CA PHE A 529 -13.86 -9.87 15.37
C PHE A 529 -14.46 -9.83 16.79
N ASN A 530 -13.65 -10.11 17.80
CA ASN A 530 -14.03 -10.20 19.20
C ASN A 530 -12.88 -9.84 20.17
N GLN A 531 -12.15 -8.75 19.87
CA GLN A 531 -10.97 -8.35 20.65
C GLN A 531 -11.27 -7.25 21.66
N ASP A 532 -10.50 -7.20 22.75
CA ASP A 532 -10.51 -6.09 23.70
C ASP A 532 -9.91 -4.84 23.04
N ILE A 533 -10.75 -3.82 22.90
CA ILE A 533 -10.40 -2.51 22.35
C ILE A 533 -10.84 -1.41 23.31
N ASN A 534 -10.76 -1.71 24.61
CA ASN A 534 -11.13 -0.83 25.69
C ASN A 534 -10.07 0.28 25.88
N THR A 535 -10.50 1.46 26.30
CA THR A 535 -9.59 2.57 26.60
C THR A 535 -8.72 2.21 27.80
N LYS A 536 -7.40 2.14 27.60
CA LYS A 536 -6.42 1.75 28.62
C LYS A 536 -5.09 2.48 28.41
N GLN A 537 -4.30 2.57 29.47
CA GLN A 537 -2.90 2.95 29.34
C GLN A 537 -2.11 1.78 28.72
N ALA A 538 -1.30 2.08 27.70
CA ALA A 538 -0.40 1.14 27.06
C ALA A 538 1.05 1.60 27.24
N ILE A 539 1.94 0.64 27.50
CA ILE A 539 3.39 0.84 27.54
C ILE A 539 3.98 -0.12 26.51
N VAL A 540 4.56 0.42 25.45
CA VAL A 540 5.17 -0.37 24.37
C VAL A 540 6.57 0.15 24.11
N GLY A 541 7.57 -0.67 24.45
CA GLY A 541 8.96 -0.25 24.53
C GLY A 541 9.13 0.90 25.51
N LYS A 542 9.65 2.03 25.03
CA LYS A 542 9.82 3.27 25.81
C LYS A 542 8.67 4.27 25.68
N LYS A 543 7.61 3.96 24.92
CA LYS A 543 6.46 4.85 24.77
C LYS A 543 5.34 4.44 25.74
N LYS A 544 4.79 5.45 26.43
CA LYS A 544 3.59 5.38 27.25
C LYS A 544 2.53 6.28 26.61
N TYR A 545 1.30 5.79 26.49
CA TYR A 545 0.17 6.52 25.87
C TYR A 545 -1.16 5.86 26.22
N ILE A 546 -2.28 6.52 25.87
CA ILE A 546 -3.62 5.95 25.96
C ILE A 546 -3.93 5.22 24.65
N ALA A 547 -4.14 3.91 24.73
CA ALA A 547 -4.67 3.12 23.62
C ALA A 547 -6.20 3.20 23.61
N TRP A 548 -6.79 3.14 22.41
CA TRP A 548 -8.25 3.24 22.21
C TRP A 548 -8.91 4.45 22.88
N ASP A 549 -8.23 5.62 22.87
CA ASP A 549 -8.87 6.89 23.25
C ASP A 549 -9.78 7.38 22.12
N ILE A 550 -11.09 7.14 22.25
CA ILE A 550 -12.10 7.56 21.27
C ILE A 550 -12.64 8.98 21.49
N SER A 551 -12.13 9.75 22.46
CA SER A 551 -12.72 11.04 22.86
C SER A 551 -12.79 12.09 21.73
N ASN A 552 -11.98 11.97 20.68
CA ASN A 552 -12.02 12.83 19.49
C ASN A 552 -13.00 12.35 18.39
N ILE A 553 -13.69 11.21 18.58
CA ILE A 553 -14.55 10.58 17.57
C ILE A 553 -15.98 11.11 17.68
N THR A 554 -16.53 11.62 16.59
CA THR A 554 -17.91 12.14 16.54
C THR A 554 -18.94 11.14 16.00
N SER A 555 -18.51 10.01 15.46
CA SER A 555 -19.39 9.00 14.84
C SER A 555 -18.82 7.59 14.93
N LEU A 556 -19.58 6.68 15.56
CA LEU A 556 -19.34 5.23 15.58
C LEU A 556 -20.29 4.51 14.62
N ALA A 557 -20.84 5.23 13.63
CA ALA A 557 -21.86 4.69 12.74
C ALA A 557 -21.36 3.42 12.01
N SER A 558 -22.18 2.38 12.07
CA SER A 558 -21.94 1.03 11.53
C SER A 558 -20.68 0.33 12.05
N MET A 559 -20.04 0.79 13.13
CA MET A 559 -18.72 0.31 13.56
C MET A 559 -18.63 -1.23 13.70
N PHE A 560 -19.66 -1.87 14.26
CA PHE A 560 -19.77 -3.32 14.44
C PHE A 560 -20.98 -3.92 13.70
N PHE A 561 -21.54 -3.22 12.70
CA PHE A 561 -22.68 -3.72 11.93
C PHE A 561 -22.32 -5.08 11.31
N GLY A 562 -22.93 -6.18 11.76
CA GLY A 562 -22.70 -7.53 11.24
C GLY A 562 -21.44 -8.21 11.77
N ALA A 563 -20.78 -7.64 12.79
CA ALA A 563 -19.70 -8.29 13.52
C ALA A 563 -20.30 -9.33 14.49
N LYS A 564 -20.78 -10.46 13.95
CA LYS A 564 -21.62 -11.44 14.66
C LYS A 564 -21.02 -11.97 15.97
N SER A 565 -19.70 -12.16 16.02
CA SER A 565 -18.99 -12.63 17.21
C SER A 565 -18.58 -11.52 18.18
N PHE A 566 -18.81 -10.24 17.87
CA PHE A 566 -18.28 -9.14 18.66
C PHE A 566 -18.92 -9.07 20.05
N ASN A 567 -18.10 -9.34 21.05
CA ASN A 567 -18.36 -9.15 22.47
C ASN A 567 -17.03 -8.77 23.17
N GLY A 568 -16.25 -7.89 22.52
CA GLY A 568 -14.98 -7.38 23.02
C GLY A 568 -15.18 -6.21 23.99
N ASN A 569 -14.29 -6.06 24.96
CA ASN A 569 -14.41 -5.00 25.98
C ASN A 569 -14.29 -3.60 25.35
N ILE A 570 -15.22 -2.71 25.71
CA ILE A 570 -15.34 -1.30 25.30
C ILE A 570 -15.87 -0.43 26.44
N GLU A 571 -15.81 -0.92 27.68
CA GLU A 571 -16.50 -0.36 28.85
C GLU A 571 -16.06 1.05 29.27
N ASN A 572 -14.82 1.44 28.98
CA ASN A 572 -14.23 2.72 29.37
C ASN A 572 -14.26 3.75 28.22
N TRP A 573 -15.07 3.53 27.18
CA TRP A 573 -15.11 4.45 26.05
C TRP A 573 -15.72 5.82 26.40
N ASP A 574 -14.93 6.88 26.19
CA ASP A 574 -15.36 8.27 26.32
C ASP A 574 -16.21 8.69 25.10
N THR A 575 -17.52 8.48 25.19
CA THR A 575 -18.46 8.76 24.09
C THR A 575 -19.03 10.18 24.10
N LEU A 576 -18.56 11.09 24.96
CA LEU A 576 -19.17 12.42 25.14
C LEU A 576 -19.28 13.22 23.83
N ASN A 577 -18.34 13.06 22.90
CA ASN A 577 -18.35 13.74 21.60
C ASN A 577 -19.08 12.97 20.48
N VAL A 578 -19.57 11.75 20.75
CA VAL A 578 -20.22 10.88 19.75
C VAL A 578 -21.66 11.33 19.50
N LYS A 579 -21.89 11.88 18.30
CA LYS A 579 -23.19 12.34 17.81
C LYS A 579 -23.99 11.25 17.07
N ASN A 580 -23.33 10.19 16.61
CA ASN A 580 -23.93 9.23 15.68
C ASN A 580 -23.55 7.77 16.01
N LEU A 581 -24.56 7.00 16.41
CA LEU A 581 -24.53 5.56 16.69
C LEU A 581 -25.39 4.75 15.69
N ASN A 582 -25.70 5.30 14.51
CA ASN A 582 -26.56 4.61 13.54
C ASN A 582 -25.95 3.26 13.11
N ASN A 583 -26.71 2.17 13.25
CA ASN A 583 -26.31 0.78 12.99
C ASN A 583 -25.08 0.30 13.80
N VAL A 584 -24.70 0.92 14.92
CA VAL A 584 -23.43 0.65 15.62
C VAL A 584 -23.22 -0.84 15.97
N PHE A 585 -24.23 -1.51 16.55
CA PHE A 585 -24.27 -2.93 16.90
C PHE A 585 -25.37 -3.69 16.11
N ARG A 586 -25.78 -3.16 14.96
CA ARG A 586 -26.76 -3.84 14.11
C ARG A 586 -26.24 -5.22 13.71
N ASP A 587 -27.06 -6.26 13.81
CA ASP A 587 -26.70 -7.63 13.46
C ASP A 587 -25.44 -8.16 14.19
N ALA A 588 -25.03 -7.52 15.31
CA ALA A 588 -23.95 -7.96 16.19
C ALA A 588 -24.49 -8.99 17.20
N GLU A 589 -24.84 -10.17 16.69
CA GLU A 589 -25.68 -11.15 17.39
C GLU A 589 -25.15 -11.57 18.78
N SER A 590 -23.83 -11.60 18.99
CA SER A 590 -23.20 -11.99 20.25
C SER A 590 -23.01 -10.85 21.26
N PHE A 591 -23.28 -9.60 20.89
CA PHE A 591 -22.90 -8.44 21.69
C PHE A 591 -23.71 -8.33 22.99
N ASN A 592 -23.02 -8.34 24.13
CA ASN A 592 -23.60 -8.14 25.46
C ASN A 592 -22.58 -7.60 26.47
N ARG A 593 -21.69 -6.67 26.07
CA ARG A 593 -20.78 -5.99 27.00
C ARG A 593 -21.44 -4.79 27.65
N ASP A 594 -21.06 -4.56 28.92
CA ASP A 594 -21.44 -3.38 29.67
C ASP A 594 -21.06 -2.11 28.90
N ILE A 595 -22.06 -1.27 28.69
CA ILE A 595 -21.96 0.07 28.10
C ILE A 595 -22.80 1.05 28.92
N SER A 596 -22.98 0.75 30.21
CA SER A 596 -23.60 1.66 31.18
C SER A 596 -22.70 2.85 31.49
N THR A 597 -23.31 3.96 31.87
CA THR A 597 -22.60 5.20 32.23
C THR A 597 -21.83 5.02 33.53
N LYS A 598 -20.49 5.13 33.49
CA LYS A 598 -19.65 5.03 34.70
C LYS A 598 -18.50 6.03 34.72
N SER A 599 -18.19 6.55 35.91
CA SER A 599 -17.07 7.47 36.12
C SER A 599 -15.73 6.72 36.04
N ILE A 600 -14.82 7.23 35.21
CA ILE A 600 -13.46 6.72 35.04
C ILE A 600 -12.46 7.76 35.57
N SER A 601 -11.60 7.36 36.50
CA SER A 601 -10.59 8.24 37.12
C SER A 601 -9.21 7.58 37.30
N ASN A 602 -9.08 6.29 36.97
CA ASN A 602 -7.91 5.45 37.24
C ASN A 602 -6.99 5.25 36.01
N ILE A 603 -7.27 5.89 34.87
CA ILE A 603 -6.40 5.84 33.69
C ILE A 603 -5.36 6.96 33.80
N SER A 604 -4.16 6.63 34.29
CA SER A 604 -3.05 7.58 34.38
C SER A 604 -2.80 8.30 33.04
N GLU A 605 -2.52 9.60 33.10
CA GLU A 605 -2.36 10.53 31.95
C GLU A 605 -3.64 10.89 31.18
N LYS A 606 -4.82 10.39 31.56
CA LYS A 606 -6.12 10.88 31.08
C LYS A 606 -6.89 11.55 32.22
N SER A 607 -7.41 12.75 32.00
CA SER A 607 -8.31 13.43 32.96
C SER A 607 -9.55 12.57 33.24
N PRO A 608 -10.13 12.59 34.45
CA PRO A 608 -11.35 11.86 34.74
C PRO A 608 -12.52 12.22 33.81
N TYR A 609 -13.34 11.23 33.45
CA TYR A 609 -14.45 11.37 32.50
C TYR A 609 -15.58 10.37 32.81
N ILE A 610 -16.68 10.45 32.08
CA ILE A 610 -17.81 9.51 32.19
C ILE A 610 -17.81 8.65 30.94
N ALA A 611 -17.47 7.37 31.08
CA ALA A 611 -17.58 6.41 29.99
C ALA A 611 -19.05 6.20 29.62
N TRP A 612 -19.32 5.97 28.33
CA TRP A 612 -20.65 5.83 27.76
C TRP A 612 -21.62 7.00 28.05
N ASN A 613 -21.09 8.21 28.29
CA ASN A 613 -21.92 9.41 28.28
C ASN A 613 -22.43 9.69 26.86
N VAL A 614 -23.76 9.55 26.68
CA VAL A 614 -24.46 9.71 25.39
C VAL A 614 -25.28 11.01 25.33
N GLU A 615 -25.05 11.99 26.21
CA GLU A 615 -25.90 13.19 26.26
C GLU A 615 -25.87 14.04 24.97
N ASN A 616 -24.76 14.04 24.22
CA ASN A 616 -24.63 14.73 22.93
C ASN A 616 -25.06 13.86 21.73
N LEU A 617 -25.66 12.70 21.96
CA LEU A 617 -26.05 11.77 20.91
C LEU A 617 -27.22 12.33 20.08
N GLU A 618 -27.00 12.53 18.80
CA GLU A 618 -28.00 13.05 17.87
C GLU A 618 -28.77 11.92 17.16
N THR A 619 -28.17 10.74 16.89
CA THR A 619 -28.84 9.66 16.14
C THR A 619 -28.39 8.24 16.53
N ILE A 620 -29.34 7.29 16.59
CA ILE A 620 -29.11 5.86 16.90
C ILE A 620 -30.03 4.91 16.10
N ASN A 621 -30.36 5.29 14.86
CA ASN A 621 -31.19 4.45 13.98
C ASN A 621 -30.54 3.08 13.76
N TYR A 622 -31.29 2.02 14.04
CA TYR A 622 -30.89 0.62 14.02
C TYR A 622 -29.70 0.28 14.92
N GLY A 623 -29.42 1.07 15.97
CA GLY A 623 -28.22 0.94 16.80
C GLY A 623 -27.97 -0.46 17.38
N PHE A 624 -29.03 -1.15 17.81
CA PHE A 624 -29.06 -2.52 18.36
C PHE A 624 -29.99 -3.44 17.54
N TYR A 625 -30.29 -3.10 16.29
CA TYR A 625 -31.19 -3.89 15.45
C TYR A 625 -30.66 -5.32 15.29
N HIS A 626 -31.42 -6.33 15.70
CA HIS A 626 -30.99 -7.76 15.74
C HIS A 626 -29.71 -8.03 16.57
N ALA A 627 -29.40 -7.20 17.58
CA ALA A 627 -28.41 -7.50 18.61
C ALA A 627 -28.97 -8.54 19.62
N LYS A 628 -29.18 -9.77 19.14
CA LYS A 628 -30.03 -10.79 19.79
C LYS A 628 -29.74 -11.03 21.27
N ARG A 629 -28.46 -11.14 21.66
CA ARG A 629 -28.02 -11.43 23.04
C ARG A 629 -27.89 -10.21 23.96
N PHE A 630 -28.11 -8.99 23.45
CA PHE A 630 -27.90 -7.78 24.23
C PHE A 630 -28.96 -7.63 25.34
N ASN A 631 -28.53 -7.45 26.59
CA ASN A 631 -29.43 -7.22 27.73
C ASN A 631 -28.82 -6.35 28.84
N GLN A 632 -27.97 -5.37 28.49
CA GLN A 632 -27.36 -4.48 29.50
C GLN A 632 -28.34 -3.40 29.97
N ASN A 633 -28.19 -2.99 31.24
CA ASN A 633 -29.00 -1.95 31.83
C ASN A 633 -28.48 -0.55 31.44
N LEU A 634 -29.16 0.05 30.45
CA LEU A 634 -28.92 1.40 29.95
C LEU A 634 -30.02 2.38 30.41
N SER A 635 -30.72 2.10 31.52
CA SER A 635 -31.75 3.01 32.05
C SER A 635 -31.21 4.41 32.40
N GLY A 636 -29.91 4.51 32.73
CA GLY A 636 -29.21 5.77 32.99
C GLY A 636 -28.79 6.58 31.75
N TRP A 637 -28.95 6.08 30.52
CA TRP A 637 -28.55 6.80 29.31
C TRP A 637 -29.41 8.05 29.05
N ASN A 638 -28.80 9.24 29.13
CA ASN A 638 -29.43 10.49 28.74
C ASN A 638 -29.56 10.59 27.21
N THR A 639 -30.76 10.30 26.69
CA THR A 639 -31.07 10.26 25.25
C THR A 639 -31.96 11.43 24.80
N LEU A 640 -31.97 12.54 25.54
CA LEU A 640 -32.83 13.70 25.25
C LEU A 640 -32.59 14.29 23.85
N ASN A 641 -31.31 14.42 23.46
CA ASN A 641 -30.87 15.08 22.22
C ASN A 641 -30.99 14.22 20.95
N VAL A 642 -31.42 12.95 21.06
CA VAL A 642 -31.59 12.07 19.91
C VAL A 642 -32.70 12.62 19.01
N ASN A 643 -32.32 13.05 17.81
CA ASN A 643 -33.20 13.61 16.79
C ASN A 643 -34.18 12.54 16.30
N ARG A 644 -35.47 12.84 16.46
CA ARG A 644 -36.58 11.90 16.27
C ARG A 644 -37.20 12.00 14.87
N GLY A 645 -36.81 13.01 14.09
CA GLY A 645 -37.51 13.42 12.86
C GLY A 645 -38.94 13.90 13.14
N ARG A 646 -39.55 14.59 12.16
CA ARG A 646 -41.00 14.82 12.19
C ARG A 646 -41.70 13.54 11.74
N GLY A 647 -42.36 12.84 12.68
CA GLY A 647 -43.28 11.74 12.40
C GLY A 647 -42.67 10.37 12.03
N ARG A 648 -41.34 10.18 12.11
CA ARG A 648 -40.73 8.86 11.86
C ARG A 648 -40.45 8.12 13.17
N ARG A 649 -40.83 6.84 13.24
CA ARG A 649 -40.43 5.96 14.35
C ARG A 649 -38.93 5.73 14.26
N VAL A 650 -38.19 6.09 15.31
CA VAL A 650 -36.80 5.62 15.45
C VAL A 650 -36.89 4.12 15.73
N ILE A 651 -36.47 3.30 14.77
CA ILE A 651 -36.21 1.86 14.98
C ILE A 651 -34.77 1.80 15.49
N TRP A 652 -34.52 1.16 16.64
CA TRP A 652 -33.19 1.14 17.25
C TRP A 652 -32.88 -0.18 17.97
N ASP A 653 -33.89 -0.89 18.49
CA ASP A 653 -33.79 -2.12 19.28
C ASP A 653 -34.63 -3.30 18.72
N GLU A 654 -35.26 -3.14 17.55
CA GLU A 654 -36.05 -4.21 16.93
C GLU A 654 -35.17 -5.44 16.62
N GLY A 655 -35.58 -6.62 17.08
CA GLY A 655 -34.78 -7.84 17.01
C GLY A 655 -33.73 -8.01 18.12
N ALA A 656 -33.54 -7.05 19.02
CA ALA A 656 -32.75 -7.24 20.25
C ALA A 656 -33.58 -8.05 21.28
N SER A 657 -33.82 -9.32 20.96
CA SER A 657 -34.81 -10.19 21.62
C SER A 657 -34.56 -10.41 23.12
N SER A 658 -33.30 -10.40 23.57
CA SER A 658 -32.96 -10.56 24.99
C SER A 658 -33.08 -9.27 25.81
N TRP A 659 -33.30 -8.10 25.19
CA TRP A 659 -33.18 -6.83 25.90
C TRP A 659 -34.45 -6.50 26.70
N ALA A 660 -34.36 -6.68 28.01
CA ALA A 660 -35.44 -6.40 28.95
C ALA A 660 -35.89 -4.94 28.88
N LYS A 661 -37.20 -4.70 29.04
CA LYS A 661 -37.81 -3.37 28.83
C LYS A 661 -37.37 -2.38 29.91
N GLU A 662 -37.17 -2.89 31.12
CA GLU A 662 -36.66 -2.24 32.32
C GLU A 662 -35.15 -1.89 32.24
N ASN A 663 -34.45 -2.40 31.23
CA ASN A 663 -33.03 -2.11 30.95
C ASN A 663 -32.83 -1.06 29.83
N LYS A 664 -33.89 -0.62 29.14
CA LYS A 664 -33.80 0.33 28.00
C LYS A 664 -33.72 1.80 28.47
N PRO A 665 -33.17 2.76 27.71
CA PRO A 665 -33.20 4.18 28.10
C PRO A 665 -34.64 4.70 28.19
N CYS A 666 -35.01 5.39 29.28
CA CYS A 666 -36.42 5.71 29.60
C CYS A 666 -37.15 6.46 28.48
N ILE A 667 -36.51 7.47 27.89
CA ILE A 667 -37.05 8.31 26.80
C ILE A 667 -37.38 7.48 25.54
N LEU A 668 -36.67 6.36 25.33
CA LEU A 668 -36.91 5.44 24.22
C LEU A 668 -38.01 4.41 24.54
N ARG A 669 -38.32 4.14 25.83
CA ARG A 669 -39.42 3.25 26.24
C ARG A 669 -40.80 3.85 25.99
N GLU A 670 -40.98 5.13 26.30
CA GLU A 670 -42.32 5.72 26.45
C GLU A 670 -43.11 5.81 25.13
N ARG A 671 -42.42 5.95 23.99
CA ARG A 671 -43.06 6.01 22.66
C ARG A 671 -43.44 4.64 22.07
N ILE A 672 -43.35 3.56 22.84
CA ILE A 672 -43.93 2.26 22.49
C ILE A 672 -45.46 2.23 22.75
N LYS A 673 -45.97 3.08 23.65
CA LYS A 673 -47.41 3.15 24.03
C LYS A 673 -48.20 4.28 23.35
N GLY A 674 -47.62 4.93 22.34
CA GLY A 674 -48.16 6.13 21.69
C GLY A 674 -48.52 5.94 20.22
N PHE A 675 -49.20 4.85 19.90
CA PHE A 675 -49.90 4.56 18.64
C PHE A 675 -51.07 3.63 18.96
#